data_AF-A0AAX6MDI8-F1
#
_entry.id   AF-A0AAX6MDI8-F1
#
_cell.length_a   1.000
_cell.length_b   1.000
_cell.length_c   1.000
_cell.angle_alpha   90.00
_cell.angle_beta   90.00
_cell.angle_gamma   90.00
#
_symmetry.space_group_name_H-M   'P 1'
#
loop_
_entity.id
_entity.type
_entity.pdbx_description
1 polymer ?
#
loop_
_entity_poly.entity_id
_entity_poly.type
_entity_poly.pdbx_seq_one_letter_code
_entity_poly.pdbx_strand_id
1 'polypeptide(L)'
;MAEVIINPPDSSAERVRDITQYLYPDLLLFVFIVVGATHSVYTAMRKEDVVVPTVRGPGGKPLPVTKRRLSDDDASEPEKFSPHARRFFQYSMIVATSTFIAMGGAIAARALIHRNAEGEHGWWCGEPKTVFVLGSAFLYVYLTLTMFDWKSSPGLVHILTWSFALVGEIIIFVCDAIVLSGPHKLMVNLNQNKYVIVTGLNKWDMIDLGLSLGRIAILVGMVLVYYIIILLRTRAQPEKYEQGQEYDYEADESTPLLNGDANGYRTNGHASHPGANGAANGNANGTADASHPMVDEDAGFYRPEKLPHTTWFEYLRGYSVFFPYMWPNKQLRLQIIVVICFILLALQRWVNIMVPYQIGAVTNQLSGDDLKEGEKRTMPWLPLGLLILYKLLQGPSGLLGSLRSLLWIPVSQHTYRALTTSAFEHVHSLSLDFHLGKRTGEVLSALNKGSSVNSFLEQVTFQVFPMLIDLFVAISYFYVRFDAVYAVIVCSITFYYLFLTIRMASKTADQRRAMSNADREEEAVKNDSIISYETVKYFNAEDFEFNRYREAINNFQAAEAKVTWSISTMNICQSLVFMIGMLVAMMLGSYQVTMGSRKVGDFVTLMTYLSQLQGPLNFFGTFYRTVQQAMISGERLLELFKQRPTVVDRPGATNVTSCEGRVEFSKVKFAYDKRKPALRNLTFTCEPGTTTALVGESGGGKSTLFRLMYRYFNCQEGNIRIDGRDIKDVTIDSIRRYIGVVPQDTVLFNDTLMYNLRYANQHATDDDIIAACQAASIHDRIMSFPDGYNTKVGERGLRLSGGEKQRVAIARTLLKNPKIIMLDEATSALDSHTEQQIQSRLATIGRGRTLLIIAHRLSTITHADQILVLHQGTIVEKGTHEKLLELNGRYASMWNRQAKAEKAAEDARNATRKAEKLLRKANIPPSGDHHNRNEHSNNDDSSSSSDESVTPGRHNGQSDSTTPVEGFP
;
A
#
# COMPACT_ATOMS: atom_id res chain seq x y z
N MET A 1 -71.89 -22.57 -8.12
CA MET A 1 -71.22 -22.70 -9.43
C MET A 1 -70.46 -21.42 -9.66
N ALA A 2 -69.14 -21.46 -9.66
CA ALA A 2 -68.34 -20.29 -10.00
C ALA A 2 -68.13 -20.27 -11.51
N GLU A 3 -68.48 -19.19 -12.17
CA GLU A 3 -68.35 -19.04 -13.62
C GLU A 3 -66.86 -18.85 -13.96
N VAL A 4 -66.30 -19.74 -14.78
CA VAL A 4 -64.91 -19.63 -15.25
C VAL A 4 -64.89 -18.63 -16.40
N ILE A 5 -64.32 -17.46 -16.17
CA ILE A 5 -64.25 -16.38 -17.16
C ILE A 5 -62.84 -16.32 -17.76
N ILE A 6 -62.77 -16.18 -19.08
CA ILE A 6 -61.52 -16.03 -19.84
C ILE A 6 -61.26 -14.52 -20.01
N ASN A 7 -60.14 -14.02 -19.47
CA ASN A 7 -59.69 -12.62 -19.56
C ASN A 7 -60.74 -11.51 -19.21
N PRO A 8 -61.29 -11.47 -17.99
CA PRO A 8 -62.08 -10.32 -17.54
C PRO A 8 -61.20 -9.05 -17.46
N PRO A 9 -61.72 -7.84 -17.76
CA PRO A 9 -60.95 -6.59 -17.68
C PRO A 9 -60.46 -6.32 -16.25
N ASP A 10 -59.19 -5.90 -16.10
CA ASP A 10 -58.64 -5.57 -14.79
C ASP A 10 -59.23 -4.26 -14.26
N SER A 11 -59.64 -4.27 -13.00
CA SER A 11 -59.99 -3.04 -12.29
C SER A 11 -58.78 -2.12 -12.16
N SER A 12 -59.01 -0.82 -12.03
CA SER A 12 -57.92 0.14 -11.81
C SER A 12 -57.10 -0.20 -10.56
N ALA A 13 -57.74 -0.73 -9.51
CA ALA A 13 -57.08 -1.18 -8.28
C ALA A 13 -56.20 -2.43 -8.50
N GLU A 14 -56.63 -3.40 -9.31
CA GLU A 14 -55.83 -4.59 -9.67
C GLU A 14 -54.56 -4.20 -10.43
N ARG A 15 -54.66 -3.30 -11.43
CA ARG A 15 -53.47 -2.86 -12.19
C ARG A 15 -52.46 -2.13 -11.31
N VAL A 16 -52.94 -1.23 -10.45
CA VAL A 16 -52.07 -0.49 -9.53
C VAL A 16 -51.40 -1.45 -8.55
N ARG A 17 -52.16 -2.41 -8.00
CA ARG A 17 -51.60 -3.45 -7.12
C ARG A 17 -50.50 -4.24 -7.82
N ASP A 18 -50.78 -4.79 -9.00
CA ASP A 18 -49.85 -5.71 -9.68
C ASP A 18 -48.56 -4.98 -10.07
N ILE A 19 -48.66 -3.76 -10.63
CA ILE A 19 -47.49 -2.90 -10.93
C ILE A 19 -46.69 -2.60 -9.66
N THR A 20 -47.37 -2.25 -8.56
CA THR A 20 -46.70 -1.93 -7.29
C THR A 20 -46.02 -3.16 -6.71
N GLN A 21 -46.65 -4.34 -6.75
CA GLN A 21 -46.09 -5.60 -6.26
C GLN A 21 -44.84 -6.04 -7.05
N TYR A 22 -44.83 -5.85 -8.38
CA TYR A 22 -43.65 -6.11 -9.20
C TYR A 22 -42.49 -5.16 -8.87
N LEU A 23 -42.78 -3.85 -8.78
CA LEU A 23 -41.74 -2.83 -8.63
C LEU A 23 -41.25 -2.64 -7.19
N TYR A 24 -42.03 -3.07 -6.20
CA TYR A 24 -41.75 -2.77 -4.78
C TYR A 24 -40.37 -3.27 -4.30
N PRO A 25 -39.98 -4.55 -4.51
CA PRO A 25 -38.66 -5.03 -4.07
C PRO A 25 -37.51 -4.28 -4.75
N ASP A 26 -37.63 -4.02 -6.05
CA ASP A 26 -36.60 -3.37 -6.87
C ASP A 26 -36.45 -1.88 -6.53
N LEU A 27 -37.56 -1.16 -6.38
CA LEU A 27 -37.55 0.24 -5.96
C LEU A 27 -36.98 0.40 -4.55
N LEU A 28 -37.34 -0.50 -3.64
CA LEU A 28 -36.85 -0.45 -2.26
C LEU A 28 -35.34 -0.77 -2.19
N LEU A 29 -34.86 -1.72 -3.00
CA LEU A 29 -33.43 -2.03 -3.14
C LEU A 29 -32.68 -0.84 -3.74
N PHE A 30 -33.23 -0.23 -4.80
CA PHE A 30 -32.66 0.93 -5.45
C PHE A 30 -32.55 2.11 -4.49
N VAL A 31 -33.60 2.42 -3.73
CA VAL A 31 -33.59 3.48 -2.70
C VAL A 31 -32.52 3.19 -1.65
N PHE A 32 -32.45 1.96 -1.13
CA PHE A 32 -31.43 1.60 -0.14
C PHE A 32 -30.00 1.80 -0.69
N ILE A 33 -29.72 1.32 -1.91
CA ILE A 33 -28.40 1.45 -2.54
C ILE A 33 -28.06 2.91 -2.83
N VAL A 34 -28.99 3.67 -3.43
CA VAL A 34 -28.77 5.07 -3.79
C VAL A 34 -28.54 5.91 -2.54
N VAL A 35 -29.40 5.79 -1.54
CA VAL A 35 -29.26 6.54 -0.28
C VAL A 35 -27.99 6.14 0.45
N GLY A 36 -27.63 4.85 0.46
CA GLY A 36 -26.37 4.36 1.01
C GLY A 36 -25.16 4.94 0.28
N ALA A 37 -25.18 4.95 -1.05
CA ALA A 37 -24.12 5.50 -1.90
C ALA A 37 -23.99 7.02 -1.74
N THR A 38 -25.09 7.77 -1.73
CA THR A 38 -25.07 9.23 -1.55
C THR A 38 -24.61 9.61 -0.15
N HIS A 39 -25.06 8.90 0.88
CA HIS A 39 -24.61 9.11 2.26
C HIS A 39 -23.11 8.81 2.42
N SER A 40 -22.64 7.74 1.77
CA SER A 40 -21.23 7.35 1.72
C SER A 40 -20.37 8.43 1.02
N VAL A 41 -20.82 8.95 -0.12
CA VAL A 41 -20.14 10.05 -0.84
C VAL A 41 -20.15 11.35 -0.04
N TYR A 42 -21.29 11.72 0.54
CA TYR A 42 -21.44 12.95 1.31
C TYR A 42 -20.56 12.99 2.56
N THR A 43 -20.49 11.88 3.30
CA THR A 43 -19.61 11.77 4.48
C THR A 43 -18.13 11.79 4.11
N ALA A 44 -17.75 11.23 2.95
CA ALA A 44 -16.38 11.31 2.43
C ALA A 44 -15.98 12.74 2.01
N MET A 45 -16.90 13.51 1.40
CA MET A 45 -16.59 14.87 0.94
C MET A 45 -16.35 15.88 2.06
N ARG A 46 -16.96 15.73 3.24
CA ARG A 46 -16.76 16.66 4.39
C ARG A 46 -15.36 16.62 5.02
N LYS A 47 -14.53 15.61 4.73
CA LYS A 47 -13.26 15.36 5.45
C LYS A 47 -12.01 16.01 4.85
N GLU A 48 -12.07 16.64 3.67
CA GLU A 48 -10.84 17.03 2.96
C GLU A 48 -10.90 18.37 2.21
N ASP A 49 -10.04 19.31 2.60
CA ASP A 49 -9.72 20.51 1.80
C ASP A 49 -8.63 20.23 0.77
N VAL A 50 -8.88 20.66 -0.48
CA VAL A 50 -8.02 20.39 -1.63
C VAL A 50 -6.99 21.49 -1.82
N VAL A 51 -5.70 21.22 -1.55
CA VAL A 51 -4.62 22.16 -1.89
C VAL A 51 -3.97 21.73 -3.20
N VAL A 52 -4.25 22.46 -4.29
CA VAL A 52 -3.63 22.23 -5.60
C VAL A 52 -2.18 22.76 -5.57
N PRO A 53 -1.15 21.93 -5.81
CA PRO A 53 0.22 22.41 -5.90
C PRO A 53 0.40 23.31 -7.13
N THR A 54 1.00 24.49 -6.93
CA THR A 54 1.40 25.41 -8.00
C THR A 54 2.66 24.95 -8.75
N VAL A 55 3.35 23.91 -8.24
CA VAL A 55 4.63 23.41 -8.77
C VAL A 55 4.42 22.13 -9.59
N ARG A 56 5.11 22.05 -10.73
CA ARG A 56 5.13 20.85 -11.60
C ARG A 56 6.35 19.98 -11.27
N GLY A 57 6.17 18.67 -11.32
CA GLY A 57 7.22 17.68 -11.14
C GLY A 57 8.10 17.49 -12.39
N PRO A 58 9.06 16.54 -12.34
CA PRO A 58 9.98 16.25 -13.43
C PRO A 58 9.25 15.96 -14.76
N GLY A 59 9.77 16.52 -15.86
CA GLY A 59 9.12 16.40 -17.18
C GLY A 59 7.86 17.26 -17.36
N GLY A 60 7.62 18.25 -16.49
CA GLY A 60 6.53 19.21 -16.61
C GLY A 60 5.15 18.67 -16.25
N LYS A 61 5.10 17.48 -15.62
CA LYS A 61 3.86 16.85 -15.17
C LYS A 61 3.40 17.45 -13.84
N PRO A 62 2.10 17.70 -13.61
CA PRO A 62 1.62 18.25 -12.35
C PRO A 62 1.95 17.30 -11.18
N LEU A 63 2.37 17.86 -10.05
CA LEU A 63 2.52 17.09 -8.81
C LEU A 63 1.14 16.60 -8.34
N PRO A 64 1.07 15.47 -7.61
CA PRO A 64 -0.18 15.00 -7.03
C PRO A 64 -0.82 16.08 -6.16
N VAL A 65 -2.14 16.23 -6.28
CA VAL A 65 -2.90 17.11 -5.39
C VAL A 65 -2.86 16.52 -3.98
N THR A 66 -2.23 17.23 -3.03
CA THR A 66 -2.13 16.82 -1.63
C THR A 66 -3.17 17.58 -0.81
N LYS A 67 -3.95 16.87 -0.02
CA LYS A 67 -4.99 17.46 0.85
C LYS A 67 -4.55 17.42 2.30
N ARG A 68 -4.96 18.43 3.08
CA ARG A 68 -4.79 18.45 4.54
C ARG A 68 -5.99 17.71 5.15
N ARG A 69 -5.72 16.69 5.96
CA ARG A 69 -6.75 16.01 6.76
C ARG A 69 -7.10 16.94 7.94
N LEU A 70 -8.38 17.25 8.13
CA LEU A 70 -8.85 17.85 9.39
C LEU A 70 -8.52 16.88 10.52
N SER A 71 -8.02 17.38 11.66
CA SER A 71 -7.66 16.56 12.84
C SER A 71 -8.82 15.64 13.23
N ASP A 72 -8.52 14.41 13.67
CA ASP A 72 -9.54 13.44 14.07
C ASP A 72 -10.45 13.95 15.22
N ASP A 73 -10.05 15.03 15.91
CA ASP A 73 -10.89 15.75 16.90
C ASP A 73 -12.13 16.45 16.28
N ASP A 74 -12.12 16.78 14.98
CA ASP A 74 -13.27 17.37 14.27
C ASP A 74 -14.18 16.32 13.60
N ALA A 75 -13.74 15.06 13.55
CA ALA A 75 -14.54 13.99 13.00
C ALA A 75 -15.57 13.53 14.04
N SER A 76 -16.76 14.14 14.02
CA SER A 76 -17.91 13.74 14.85
C SER A 76 -18.04 12.21 14.92
N GLU A 77 -17.79 11.63 16.10
CA GLU A 77 -17.98 10.19 16.32
C GLU A 77 -19.40 9.79 15.87
N PRO A 78 -19.57 8.62 15.22
CA PRO A 78 -20.89 8.18 14.79
C PRO A 78 -21.85 8.12 15.97
N GLU A 79 -22.96 8.83 15.82
CA GLU A 79 -24.01 9.04 16.82
C GLU A 79 -24.46 7.72 17.47
N LYS A 80 -24.03 7.45 18.71
CA LYS A 80 -24.34 6.22 19.44
C LYS A 80 -25.71 6.34 20.12
N PHE A 81 -26.74 5.66 19.61
CA PHE A 81 -28.04 5.56 20.32
C PHE A 81 -27.91 4.59 21.51
N SER A 82 -28.88 4.65 22.44
CA SER A 82 -28.91 3.77 23.60
C SER A 82 -28.99 2.27 23.22
N PRO A 83 -28.42 1.35 24.03
CA PRO A 83 -28.47 -0.10 23.77
C PRO A 83 -29.89 -0.66 23.63
N HIS A 84 -30.85 -0.09 24.37
CA HIS A 84 -32.25 -0.50 24.34
C HIS A 84 -32.94 -0.07 23.04
N ALA A 85 -32.71 1.16 22.58
CA ALA A 85 -33.22 1.63 21.29
C ALA A 85 -32.66 0.78 20.14
N ARG A 86 -31.36 0.44 20.19
CA ARG A 86 -30.73 -0.43 19.20
C ARG A 86 -31.36 -1.83 19.15
N ARG A 87 -31.58 -2.46 20.32
CA ARG A 87 -32.24 -3.78 20.39
C ARG A 87 -33.68 -3.72 19.87
N PHE A 88 -34.43 -2.66 20.18
CA PHE A 88 -35.79 -2.45 19.66
C PHE A 88 -35.81 -2.52 18.13
N PHE A 89 -34.99 -1.71 17.45
CA PHE A 89 -34.94 -1.74 15.98
C PHE A 89 -34.51 -3.09 15.40
N GLN A 90 -33.56 -3.79 16.04
CA GLN A 90 -33.12 -5.11 15.60
C GLN A 90 -34.24 -6.16 15.70
N TYR A 91 -34.95 -6.22 16.83
CA TYR A 91 -36.05 -7.16 17.00
C TYR A 91 -37.26 -6.80 16.13
N SER A 92 -37.62 -5.52 16.03
CA SER A 92 -38.71 -5.07 15.14
C SER A 92 -38.44 -5.43 13.68
N MET A 93 -37.18 -5.33 13.22
CA MET A 93 -36.81 -5.79 11.87
C MET A 93 -36.89 -7.31 11.71
N ILE A 94 -36.51 -8.11 12.72
CA ILE A 94 -36.68 -9.57 12.66
C ILE A 94 -38.16 -9.93 12.51
N VAL A 95 -39.04 -9.28 13.28
CA VAL A 95 -40.49 -9.51 13.21
C VAL A 95 -41.05 -9.04 11.87
N ALA A 96 -40.62 -7.89 11.35
CA ALA A 96 -41.03 -7.44 10.01
C ALA A 96 -40.62 -8.44 8.92
N THR A 97 -39.40 -8.97 8.97
CA THR A 97 -38.92 -10.00 8.04
C THR A 97 -39.68 -11.31 8.17
N SER A 98 -40.02 -11.74 9.39
CA SER A 98 -40.76 -12.98 9.60
C SER A 98 -42.17 -12.92 9.03
N THR A 99 -42.79 -11.73 8.91
CA THR A 99 -44.10 -11.58 8.25
C THR A 99 -44.07 -12.00 6.77
N PHE A 100 -42.99 -11.72 6.03
CA PHE A 100 -42.86 -12.14 4.63
C PHE A 100 -42.63 -13.64 4.51
N ILE A 101 -41.84 -14.23 5.41
CA ILE A 101 -41.63 -15.68 5.46
C ILE A 101 -42.95 -16.38 5.81
N ALA A 102 -43.71 -15.85 6.76
CA ALA A 102 -45.04 -16.35 7.12
C ALA A 102 -46.02 -16.24 5.94
N MET A 103 -46.00 -15.13 5.19
CA MET A 103 -46.83 -14.96 3.99
C MET A 103 -46.45 -15.95 2.89
N GLY A 104 -45.15 -16.15 2.63
CA GLY A 104 -44.67 -17.17 1.69
C GLY A 104 -45.07 -18.58 2.11
N GLY A 105 -44.97 -18.90 3.41
CA GLY A 105 -45.44 -20.16 3.98
C GLY A 105 -46.95 -20.36 3.83
N ALA A 106 -47.75 -19.32 4.04
CA ALA A 106 -49.19 -19.35 3.84
C ALA A 106 -49.58 -19.60 2.37
N ILE A 107 -48.89 -18.95 1.42
CA ILE A 107 -49.06 -19.18 -0.02
C ILE A 107 -48.68 -20.61 -0.39
N ALA A 108 -47.53 -21.11 0.08
CA ALA A 108 -47.09 -22.48 -0.19
C ALA A 108 -48.06 -23.52 0.39
N ALA A 109 -48.53 -23.32 1.62
CA ALA A 109 -49.53 -24.17 2.24
C ALA A 109 -50.85 -24.17 1.47
N ARG A 110 -51.34 -22.99 1.04
CA ARG A 110 -52.56 -22.85 0.22
C ARG A 110 -52.43 -23.60 -1.11
N ALA A 111 -51.27 -23.51 -1.76
CA ALA A 111 -50.99 -24.22 -3.01
C ALA A 111 -50.93 -25.76 -2.83
N LEU A 112 -50.29 -26.25 -1.78
CA LEU A 112 -50.20 -27.68 -1.48
C LEU A 112 -51.56 -28.29 -1.12
N ILE A 113 -52.38 -27.57 -0.35
CA ILE A 113 -53.71 -28.04 0.07
C ILE A 113 -54.66 -28.12 -1.13
N HIS A 114 -54.67 -27.11 -2.02
CA HIS A 114 -55.54 -27.13 -3.21
C HIS A 114 -55.10 -28.17 -4.24
N ARG A 115 -53.79 -28.46 -4.34
CA ARG A 115 -53.26 -29.54 -5.18
C ARG A 115 -53.76 -30.94 -4.78
N ASN A 116 -53.96 -31.17 -3.48
CA ASN A 116 -54.45 -32.46 -2.97
C ASN A 116 -55.98 -32.57 -2.98
N ALA A 117 -56.71 -31.47 -3.06
CA ALA A 117 -58.18 -31.44 -2.97
C ALA A 117 -58.89 -31.53 -4.33
N GLU A 118 -58.31 -30.98 -5.41
CA GLU A 118 -58.93 -30.99 -6.74
C GLU A 118 -57.88 -31.35 -7.81
N GLY A 119 -57.96 -32.57 -8.33
CA GLY A 119 -56.96 -33.15 -9.25
C GLY A 119 -56.82 -32.50 -10.62
N GLU A 120 -57.60 -31.47 -10.96
CA GLU A 120 -57.57 -30.83 -12.29
C GLU A 120 -57.33 -29.31 -12.27
N HIS A 121 -57.31 -28.65 -11.11
CA HIS A 121 -57.34 -27.19 -10.98
C HIS A 121 -56.38 -26.68 -9.90
N GLY A 122 -55.11 -26.45 -10.27
CA GLY A 122 -54.07 -25.98 -9.36
C GLY A 122 -54.15 -24.49 -9.05
N TRP A 123 -54.30 -24.12 -7.76
CA TRP A 123 -54.30 -22.72 -7.33
C TRP A 123 -52.92 -22.05 -7.53
N TRP A 124 -52.91 -20.85 -8.11
CA TRP A 124 -51.72 -20.02 -8.27
C TRP A 124 -51.96 -18.59 -7.76
N CYS A 125 -51.00 -18.05 -7.00
CA CYS A 125 -51.13 -16.73 -6.36
C CYS A 125 -50.87 -15.53 -7.30
N GLY A 126 -50.48 -15.78 -8.54
CA GLY A 126 -50.08 -14.76 -9.51
C GLY A 126 -48.57 -14.49 -9.49
N GLU A 127 -48.03 -14.12 -10.64
CA GLU A 127 -46.62 -13.71 -10.75
C GLU A 127 -46.29 -12.43 -9.92
N PRO A 128 -47.11 -11.36 -9.90
CA PRO A 128 -46.79 -10.14 -9.13
C PRO A 128 -46.65 -10.43 -7.62
N LYS A 129 -47.58 -11.21 -7.06
CA LYS A 129 -47.58 -11.56 -5.62
C LYS A 129 -46.39 -12.46 -5.26
N THR A 130 -45.98 -13.34 -6.17
CA THR A 130 -44.77 -14.17 -5.99
C THR A 130 -43.50 -13.32 -5.97
N VAL A 131 -43.36 -12.38 -6.91
CA VAL A 131 -42.23 -11.43 -6.96
C VAL A 131 -42.20 -10.56 -5.70
N PHE A 132 -43.35 -10.03 -5.28
CA PHE A 132 -43.46 -9.25 -4.05
C PHE A 132 -43.01 -10.02 -2.81
N VAL A 133 -43.56 -11.22 -2.58
CA VAL A 133 -43.25 -12.00 -1.36
C VAL A 133 -41.80 -12.48 -1.38
N LEU A 134 -41.32 -13.02 -2.50
CA LEU A 134 -39.96 -13.55 -2.61
C LEU A 134 -38.92 -12.43 -2.58
N GLY A 135 -39.08 -11.40 -3.42
CA GLY A 135 -38.17 -10.26 -3.50
C GLY A 135 -38.13 -9.45 -2.20
N SER A 136 -39.28 -9.17 -1.60
CA SER A 136 -39.34 -8.41 -0.34
C SER A 136 -38.83 -9.23 0.84
N ALA A 137 -39.10 -10.54 0.92
CA ALA A 137 -38.50 -11.40 1.94
C ALA A 137 -36.97 -11.31 1.91
N PHE A 138 -36.37 -11.40 0.72
CA PHE A 138 -34.92 -11.32 0.56
C PHE A 138 -34.37 -9.95 0.96
N LEU A 139 -35.02 -8.87 0.54
CA LEU A 139 -34.60 -7.51 0.89
C LEU A 139 -34.73 -7.24 2.40
N TYR A 140 -35.80 -7.70 3.05
CA TYR A 140 -36.00 -7.50 4.49
C TYR A 140 -35.02 -8.32 5.33
N VAL A 141 -34.69 -9.56 4.93
CA VAL A 141 -33.58 -10.32 5.54
C VAL A 141 -32.28 -9.53 5.46
N TYR A 142 -32.00 -8.90 4.33
CA TYR A 142 -30.82 -8.05 4.19
C TYR A 142 -30.86 -6.82 5.11
N LEU A 143 -31.97 -6.09 5.15
CA LEU A 143 -32.12 -4.95 6.06
C LEU A 143 -31.93 -5.38 7.51
N THR A 144 -32.44 -6.56 7.91
CA THR A 144 -32.16 -7.14 9.23
C THR A 144 -30.66 -7.38 9.43
N LEU A 145 -29.96 -8.00 8.48
CA LEU A 145 -28.53 -8.30 8.59
C LEU A 145 -27.69 -7.02 8.71
N THR A 146 -27.99 -5.98 7.93
CA THR A 146 -27.29 -4.68 8.00
C THR A 146 -27.42 -4.02 9.38
N MET A 147 -28.57 -4.15 10.04
CA MET A 147 -28.84 -3.63 11.38
C MET A 147 -28.07 -4.38 12.49
N PHE A 148 -27.66 -5.62 12.25
CA PHE A 148 -26.78 -6.37 13.17
C PHE A 148 -25.31 -6.01 12.96
N ASP A 149 -24.91 -5.71 11.72
CA ASP A 149 -23.53 -5.41 11.36
C ASP A 149 -23.10 -3.97 11.61
N TRP A 150 -24.00 -2.99 11.50
CA TRP A 150 -23.67 -1.61 11.85
C TRP A 150 -23.46 -1.51 13.37
N LYS A 151 -22.22 -1.25 13.79
CA LYS A 151 -21.87 -1.03 15.20
C LYS A 151 -22.60 0.20 15.77
N SER A 152 -22.96 1.14 14.91
CA SER A 152 -23.81 2.30 15.14
C SER A 152 -25.29 1.97 14.94
N SER A 153 -26.12 2.66 15.69
CA SER A 153 -27.58 2.76 15.59
C SER A 153 -28.11 3.11 14.19
N PRO A 154 -29.44 2.95 13.93
CA PRO A 154 -29.98 3.12 12.59
C PRO A 154 -29.57 4.48 12.00
N GLY A 155 -28.83 4.46 10.90
CA GLY A 155 -28.45 5.69 10.21
C GLY A 155 -29.57 6.25 9.32
N LEU A 156 -29.29 7.40 8.70
CA LEU A 156 -30.20 8.08 7.77
C LEU A 156 -30.64 7.16 6.60
N VAL A 157 -29.79 6.21 6.20
CA VAL A 157 -30.09 5.22 5.16
C VAL A 157 -31.25 4.30 5.55
N HIS A 158 -31.29 3.83 6.80
CA HIS A 158 -32.31 2.90 7.25
C HIS A 158 -33.68 3.57 7.39
N ILE A 159 -33.73 4.80 7.93
CA ILE A 159 -35.00 5.52 8.09
C ILE A 159 -35.63 5.89 6.75
N LEU A 160 -34.84 6.35 5.77
CA LEU A 160 -35.36 6.66 4.44
C LEU A 160 -35.89 5.40 3.74
N THR A 161 -35.19 4.28 3.93
CA THR A 161 -35.64 2.99 3.38
C THR A 161 -36.94 2.52 4.04
N TRP A 162 -37.07 2.60 5.36
CA TRP A 162 -38.30 2.22 6.06
C TRP A 162 -39.48 3.14 5.72
N SER A 163 -39.22 4.44 5.54
CA SER A 163 -40.25 5.41 5.14
C SER A 163 -40.78 5.10 3.74
N PHE A 164 -39.89 4.76 2.80
CA PHE A 164 -40.28 4.36 1.45
C PHE A 164 -41.03 3.02 1.45
N ALA A 165 -40.54 2.03 2.22
CA ALA A 165 -41.22 0.75 2.40
C ALA A 165 -42.64 0.92 2.95
N LEU A 166 -42.81 1.78 3.96
CA LEU A 166 -44.11 2.06 4.57
C LEU A 166 -45.12 2.62 3.57
N VAL A 167 -44.70 3.53 2.69
CA VAL A 167 -45.56 4.07 1.62
C VAL A 167 -45.99 2.94 0.67
N GLY A 168 -45.04 2.10 0.24
CA GLY A 168 -45.33 0.97 -0.65
C GLY A 168 -46.27 -0.07 -0.02
N GLU A 169 -46.06 -0.44 1.25
CA GLU A 169 -46.94 -1.39 1.97
C GLU A 169 -48.36 -0.84 2.15
N ILE A 170 -48.51 0.46 2.43
CA ILE A 170 -49.83 1.09 2.55
C ILE A 170 -50.57 1.05 1.20
N ILE A 171 -49.88 1.37 0.10
CA ILE A 171 -50.48 1.32 -1.25
C ILE A 171 -50.93 -0.11 -1.57
N ILE A 172 -50.08 -1.11 -1.31
CA ILE A 172 -50.40 -2.53 -1.56
C ILE A 172 -51.58 -2.97 -0.68
N PHE A 173 -51.57 -2.65 0.61
CA PHE A 173 -52.63 -3.02 1.54
C PHE A 173 -53.98 -2.38 1.18
N VAL A 174 -53.99 -1.10 0.81
CA VAL A 174 -55.23 -0.40 0.39
C VAL A 174 -55.76 -1.00 -0.91
N CYS A 175 -54.89 -1.29 -1.88
CA CYS A 175 -55.33 -1.93 -3.13
C CYS A 175 -55.84 -3.36 -2.88
N ASP A 176 -55.16 -4.15 -2.05
CA ASP A 176 -55.61 -5.50 -1.68
C ASP A 176 -56.96 -5.47 -0.95
N ALA A 177 -57.17 -4.51 -0.02
CA ALA A 177 -58.44 -4.33 0.68
C ALA A 177 -59.58 -3.93 -0.28
N ILE A 178 -59.32 -3.04 -1.24
CA ILE A 178 -60.30 -2.64 -2.26
C ILE A 178 -60.65 -3.83 -3.17
N VAL A 179 -59.64 -4.57 -3.66
CA VAL A 179 -59.87 -5.73 -4.54
C VAL A 179 -60.64 -6.84 -3.81
N LEU A 180 -60.28 -7.13 -2.56
CA LEU A 180 -60.95 -8.15 -1.75
C LEU A 180 -62.36 -7.75 -1.27
N SER A 181 -62.70 -6.45 -1.29
CA SER A 181 -64.04 -5.96 -0.96
C SER A 181 -65.08 -6.18 -2.06
N GLY A 182 -64.64 -6.48 -3.29
CA GLY A 182 -65.50 -6.79 -4.43
C GLY A 182 -65.35 -8.23 -4.92
N PRO A 183 -66.09 -8.61 -6.00
CA PRO A 183 -65.83 -9.84 -6.72
C PRO A 183 -64.40 -9.81 -7.30
N HIS A 184 -63.54 -10.74 -6.89
CA HIS A 184 -62.13 -10.74 -7.27
C HIS A 184 -61.73 -12.03 -7.97
N LYS A 185 -60.69 -11.93 -8.81
CA LYS A 185 -60.22 -13.00 -9.69
C LYS A 185 -59.28 -13.94 -8.92
N LEU A 186 -59.55 -15.24 -9.00
CA LEU A 186 -58.66 -16.31 -8.53
C LEU A 186 -58.15 -17.10 -9.73
N MET A 187 -56.83 -17.22 -9.86
CA MET A 187 -56.19 -17.94 -10.98
C MET A 187 -56.10 -19.43 -10.66
N VAL A 188 -56.64 -20.27 -11.55
CA VAL A 188 -56.86 -21.70 -11.30
C VAL A 188 -55.96 -22.59 -12.16
N ASN A 189 -55.19 -22.02 -13.09
CA ASN A 189 -54.20 -22.76 -13.87
C ASN A 189 -53.09 -21.83 -14.43
N LEU A 190 -51.83 -22.27 -14.34
CA LEU A 190 -50.65 -21.57 -14.88
C LEU A 190 -50.72 -21.38 -16.41
N ASN A 191 -51.41 -22.28 -17.13
CA ASN A 191 -51.35 -22.40 -18.59
C ASN A 191 -52.58 -21.82 -19.35
N GLN A 192 -53.65 -21.36 -18.69
CA GLN A 192 -54.92 -21.07 -19.40
C GLN A 192 -55.59 -19.70 -19.13
N ASN A 193 -55.00 -18.74 -18.40
CA ASN A 193 -55.66 -17.47 -18.05
C ASN A 193 -57.14 -17.63 -17.63
N LYS A 194 -57.42 -18.75 -16.95
CA LYS A 194 -58.76 -19.10 -16.48
C LYS A 194 -58.90 -18.55 -15.06
N TYR A 195 -59.84 -17.64 -14.90
CA TYR A 195 -60.13 -17.01 -13.64
C TYR A 195 -61.46 -17.51 -13.10
N VAL A 196 -61.48 -17.77 -11.80
CA VAL A 196 -62.71 -18.01 -11.04
C VAL A 196 -62.99 -16.73 -10.25
N ILE A 197 -64.18 -16.16 -10.44
CA ILE A 197 -64.60 -14.99 -9.64
C ILE A 197 -65.17 -15.50 -8.32
N VAL A 198 -64.60 -15.03 -7.22
CA VAL A 198 -65.07 -15.33 -5.86
C VAL A 198 -65.62 -14.06 -5.23
N THR A 199 -66.81 -14.17 -4.62
CA THR A 199 -67.59 -13.03 -4.10
C THR A 199 -67.50 -12.90 -2.57
N GLY A 200 -66.54 -13.53 -1.91
CA GLY A 200 -66.38 -13.49 -0.44
C GLY A 200 -64.93 -13.65 0.02
N LEU A 201 -64.62 -13.06 1.18
CA LEU A 201 -63.30 -13.17 1.82
C LEU A 201 -63.03 -14.60 2.29
N ASN A 202 -61.97 -15.21 1.77
CA ASN A 202 -61.54 -16.53 2.21
C ASN A 202 -60.62 -16.42 3.43
N LYS A 203 -60.53 -17.49 4.24
CA LYS A 203 -59.69 -17.51 5.46
C LYS A 203 -58.22 -17.15 5.18
N TRP A 204 -57.72 -17.54 4.01
CA TRP A 204 -56.36 -17.25 3.56
C TRP A 204 -56.13 -15.78 3.22
N ASP A 205 -57.11 -15.11 2.62
CA ASP A 205 -56.98 -13.68 2.26
C ASP A 205 -57.02 -12.80 3.53
N MET A 206 -57.73 -13.25 4.57
CA MET A 206 -57.73 -12.62 5.89
C MET A 206 -56.38 -12.77 6.61
N ILE A 207 -55.67 -13.88 6.43
CA ILE A 207 -54.30 -14.09 6.94
C ILE A 207 -53.33 -13.14 6.24
N ASP A 208 -53.41 -13.00 4.91
CA ASP A 208 -52.54 -12.11 4.12
C ASP A 208 -52.74 -10.64 4.51
N LEU A 209 -54.00 -10.19 4.65
CA LEU A 209 -54.33 -8.84 5.12
C LEU A 209 -53.86 -8.60 6.56
N GLY A 210 -54.02 -9.59 7.45
CA GLY A 210 -53.57 -9.51 8.84
C GLY A 210 -52.06 -9.38 8.99
N LEU A 211 -51.30 -10.18 8.21
CA LEU A 211 -49.83 -10.10 8.18
C LEU A 211 -49.35 -8.76 7.61
N SER A 212 -50.02 -8.24 6.58
CA SER A 212 -49.69 -6.95 5.97
C SER A 212 -49.96 -5.78 6.92
N LEU A 213 -51.09 -5.79 7.63
CA LEU A 213 -51.43 -4.79 8.65
C LEU A 213 -50.43 -4.82 9.82
N GLY A 214 -50.05 -6.01 10.29
CA GLY A 214 -49.03 -6.19 11.32
C GLY A 214 -47.67 -5.61 10.90
N ARG A 215 -47.27 -5.82 9.64
CA ARG A 215 -46.02 -5.25 9.09
C ARG A 215 -46.06 -3.73 9.00
N ILE A 216 -47.17 -3.14 8.55
CA ILE A 216 -47.35 -1.68 8.53
C ILE A 216 -47.22 -1.09 9.94
N ALA A 217 -47.86 -1.70 10.94
CA ALA A 217 -47.77 -1.25 12.33
C ALA A 217 -46.33 -1.27 12.87
N ILE A 218 -45.55 -2.29 12.51
CA ILE A 218 -44.14 -2.40 12.89
C ILE A 218 -43.29 -1.30 12.19
N LEU A 219 -43.49 -1.07 10.89
CA LEU A 219 -42.79 -0.01 10.14
C LEU A 219 -43.11 1.39 10.70
N VAL A 220 -44.39 1.67 10.98
CA VAL A 220 -44.84 2.93 11.60
C VAL A 220 -44.15 3.11 12.96
N GLY A 221 -44.13 2.06 13.79
CA GLY A 221 -43.47 2.07 15.09
C GLY A 221 -41.97 2.39 15.00
N MET A 222 -41.26 1.81 14.04
CA MET A 222 -39.83 2.09 13.83
C MET A 222 -39.59 3.54 13.37
N VAL A 223 -40.37 4.04 12.41
CA VAL A 223 -40.25 5.42 11.91
C VAL A 223 -40.54 6.43 13.03
N LEU A 224 -41.62 6.24 13.79
CA LEU A 224 -42.01 7.14 14.89
C LEU A 224 -40.96 7.17 16.01
N VAL A 225 -40.49 6.00 16.48
CA VAL A 225 -39.49 5.94 17.55
C VAL A 225 -38.19 6.64 17.13
N TYR A 226 -37.78 6.50 15.86
CA TYR A 226 -36.62 7.20 15.33
C TYR A 226 -36.78 8.73 15.35
N TYR A 227 -37.90 9.25 14.85
CA TYR A 227 -38.17 10.70 14.87
C TYR A 227 -38.33 11.25 16.29
N ILE A 228 -38.94 10.49 17.21
CA ILE A 228 -39.04 10.87 18.63
C ILE A 228 -37.64 11.02 19.26
N ILE A 229 -36.72 10.09 19.00
CA ILE A 229 -35.34 10.17 19.51
C ILE A 229 -34.63 11.43 18.97
N ILE A 230 -34.81 11.75 17.68
CA ILE A 230 -34.24 12.97 17.09
C ILE A 230 -34.86 14.23 17.70
N LEU A 231 -36.19 14.29 17.83
CA LEU A 231 -36.90 15.45 18.36
C LEU A 231 -36.55 15.73 19.84
N LEU A 232 -36.49 14.67 20.66
CA LEU A 232 -36.04 14.77 22.05
C LEU A 232 -34.60 15.28 22.15
N ARG A 233 -33.74 14.91 21.19
CA ARG A 233 -32.34 15.36 21.13
C ARG A 233 -32.21 16.81 20.67
N THR A 234 -32.95 17.24 19.65
CA THR A 234 -32.97 18.64 19.21
C THR A 234 -33.51 19.57 20.30
N ARG A 235 -34.44 19.09 21.14
CA ARG A 235 -34.92 19.84 22.32
C ARG A 235 -33.94 19.86 23.48
N ALA A 236 -33.03 18.89 23.57
CA ALA A 236 -31.98 18.83 24.59
C ALA A 236 -30.74 19.69 24.27
N GLN A 237 -30.67 20.29 23.07
CA GLN A 237 -29.57 21.17 22.65
C GLN A 237 -29.98 22.64 22.34
N PRO A 238 -30.70 23.41 23.20
CA PRO A 238 -30.92 24.84 22.90
C PRO A 238 -29.79 25.78 23.36
N GLU A 239 -28.78 25.34 24.15
CA GLU A 239 -27.81 26.28 24.76
C GLU A 239 -26.33 25.86 24.60
N LYS A 240 -25.87 25.56 23.38
CA LYS A 240 -24.42 25.41 23.12
C LYS A 240 -23.89 26.15 21.88
N TYR A 241 -24.70 26.98 21.24
CA TYR A 241 -24.33 27.64 19.98
C TYR A 241 -24.03 29.15 20.07
N GLU A 242 -24.10 29.77 21.25
CA GLU A 242 -23.81 31.22 21.42
C GLU A 242 -22.54 31.57 22.22
N GLN A 243 -21.68 30.61 22.58
CA GLN A 243 -20.42 30.88 23.31
C GLN A 243 -19.15 30.38 22.62
N GLY A 244 -19.17 30.18 21.30
CA GLY A 244 -18.04 29.63 20.55
C GLY A 244 -17.21 30.61 19.72
N GLN A 245 -17.52 31.92 19.73
CA GLN A 245 -16.84 32.91 18.88
C GLN A 245 -16.64 34.24 19.60
N GLU A 246 -15.65 34.31 20.50
CA GLU A 246 -14.80 35.49 20.74
C GLU A 246 -13.67 35.12 21.72
N TYR A 247 -12.44 35.53 21.38
CA TYR A 247 -11.14 35.58 22.10
C TYR A 247 -11.03 34.92 23.52
N ASP A 248 -9.95 34.22 23.90
CA ASP A 248 -8.63 34.83 24.06
C ASP A 248 -7.48 33.82 24.37
N TYR A 249 -6.26 34.31 24.19
CA TYR A 249 -5.05 33.91 24.91
C TYR A 249 -5.26 34.05 26.42
N GLU A 250 -4.93 33.03 27.22
CA GLU A 250 -4.28 33.09 28.56
C GLU A 250 -4.56 31.85 29.41
N ALA A 251 -3.75 31.70 30.44
CA ALA A 251 -3.46 30.50 31.19
C ALA A 251 -4.56 30.06 32.20
N ASP A 252 -4.35 28.81 32.62
CA ASP A 252 -4.65 28.19 33.91
C ASP A 252 -5.97 27.47 34.19
N GLU A 253 -5.75 26.26 34.71
CA GLU A 253 -6.49 25.53 35.74
C GLU A 253 -8.00 25.31 35.59
N SER A 254 -8.37 24.05 35.31
CA SER A 254 -9.06 23.22 36.31
C SER A 254 -9.39 21.83 35.76
N THR A 255 -8.71 20.82 36.28
CA THR A 255 -9.13 19.42 36.26
C THR A 255 -10.24 19.21 37.29
N PRO A 256 -11.29 18.42 36.99
CA PRO A 256 -12.09 17.79 38.03
C PRO A 256 -11.48 16.44 38.42
N LEU A 257 -11.08 16.36 39.68
CA LEU A 257 -10.67 15.17 40.41
C LEU A 257 -11.89 14.30 40.81
N LEU A 258 -11.66 12.98 40.80
CA LEU A 258 -12.28 11.89 41.58
C LEU A 258 -13.60 11.19 41.17
N ASN A 259 -13.48 9.85 41.16
CA ASN A 259 -14.44 8.72 41.30
C ASN A 259 -15.34 8.36 40.09
N GLY A 260 -15.40 7.11 39.61
CA GLY A 260 -14.77 5.86 40.07
C GLY A 260 -15.01 4.67 39.12
N ASP A 261 -14.04 3.75 39.15
CA ASP A 261 -14.05 2.29 39.02
C ASP A 261 -14.57 1.52 37.78
N ALA A 262 -13.57 0.91 37.11
CA ALA A 262 -13.37 -0.54 36.88
C ALA A 262 -14.25 -1.32 35.88
N ASN A 263 -13.66 -1.70 34.74
CA ASN A 263 -13.15 -3.07 34.48
C ASN A 263 -12.72 -3.26 33.01
N GLY A 264 -11.55 -3.88 32.79
CA GLY A 264 -11.21 -4.44 31.47
C GLY A 264 -9.73 -4.55 31.13
N TYR A 265 -9.04 -5.51 31.75
CA TYR A 265 -7.85 -6.23 31.26
C TYR A 265 -6.70 -5.44 30.59
N ARG A 266 -5.63 -5.27 31.37
CA ARG A 266 -4.25 -4.99 30.93
C ARG A 266 -3.67 -6.17 30.14
N THR A 267 -3.02 -5.88 29.02
CA THR A 267 -1.95 -6.69 28.44
C THR A 267 -0.63 -5.93 28.57
N ASN A 268 0.20 -6.33 29.54
CA ASN A 268 1.65 -6.07 29.56
C ASN A 268 2.32 -7.01 28.52
N GLY A 269 3.47 -6.72 27.92
CA GLY A 269 4.40 -5.61 28.13
C GLY A 269 5.46 -5.58 27.03
N HIS A 270 6.01 -4.38 26.81
CA HIS A 270 7.24 -4.18 26.05
C HIS A 270 8.43 -4.26 27.01
N ALA A 271 9.42 -5.07 26.67
CA ALA A 271 10.71 -5.12 27.35
C ALA A 271 11.57 -3.92 26.93
N SER A 272 12.07 -3.19 27.93
CA SER A 272 13.09 -2.16 27.84
C SER A 272 14.48 -2.79 27.83
N HIS A 273 15.31 -2.49 26.82
CA HIS A 273 16.75 -2.78 26.89
C HIS A 273 17.45 -1.77 27.82
N PRO A 274 18.38 -2.23 28.69
CA PRO A 274 19.20 -1.36 29.53
C PRO A 274 20.48 -0.94 28.79
N GLY A 275 20.76 0.36 28.75
CA GLY A 275 22.07 0.91 28.40
C GLY A 275 22.94 1.02 29.65
N ALA A 276 24.09 0.37 29.64
CA ALA A 276 25.06 0.39 30.73
C ALA A 276 26.03 1.59 30.64
N ASN A 277 26.17 2.24 31.79
CA ASN A 277 27.34 2.86 32.42
C ASN A 277 28.02 4.11 31.84
N GLY A 278 28.01 5.15 32.67
CA GLY A 278 28.89 6.31 32.63
C GLY A 278 28.58 7.30 33.75
N ALA A 279 28.77 6.89 35.00
CA ALA A 279 28.58 7.72 36.18
C ALA A 279 29.58 8.89 36.20
N ALA A 280 29.06 10.12 36.27
CA ALA A 280 29.80 11.30 36.71
C ALA A 280 28.93 12.06 37.72
N ASN A 281 29.48 12.17 38.93
CA ASN A 281 28.87 12.71 40.14
C ASN A 281 28.86 14.24 40.09
N GLY A 282 27.73 14.88 40.42
CA GLY A 282 27.60 16.34 40.48
C GLY A 282 26.24 16.79 41.00
N ASN A 283 26.11 16.89 42.32
CA ASN A 283 25.00 17.57 43.00
C ASN A 283 25.08 19.09 42.78
N ALA A 284 23.97 19.73 42.38
CA ALA A 284 23.39 20.90 43.08
C ALA A 284 22.19 21.50 42.31
N ASN A 285 21.03 21.47 42.98
CA ASN A 285 19.88 22.37 42.93
C ASN A 285 19.77 23.42 41.82
N GLY A 286 18.72 23.31 41.01
CA GLY A 286 18.20 24.36 40.15
C GLY A 286 16.82 23.98 39.63
N THR A 287 15.81 24.71 40.10
CA THR A 287 14.38 24.68 39.77
C THR A 287 14.05 24.35 38.32
N ALA A 288 13.20 23.34 38.12
CA ALA A 288 12.65 22.94 36.82
C ALA A 288 11.68 24.02 36.30
N ASP A 289 12.09 24.69 35.24
CA ASP A 289 11.24 25.60 34.47
C ASP A 289 10.35 24.78 33.52
N ALA A 290 9.09 25.20 33.41
CA ALA A 290 8.01 24.45 32.78
C ALA A 290 8.22 24.34 31.25
N SER A 291 8.51 23.14 30.77
CA SER A 291 8.55 22.86 29.33
C SER A 291 7.13 22.69 28.78
N HIS A 292 6.77 23.56 27.83
CA HIS A 292 5.57 23.48 26.98
C HIS A 292 5.23 22.05 26.50
N PRO A 293 3.94 21.68 26.39
CA PRO A 293 3.55 20.42 25.76
C PRO A 293 3.90 20.47 24.28
N MET A 294 4.75 19.55 23.86
CA MET A 294 5.23 19.45 22.49
C MET A 294 4.17 18.79 21.60
N VAL A 295 3.90 19.41 20.46
CA VAL A 295 3.31 18.74 19.30
C VAL A 295 4.37 17.76 18.78
N ASP A 296 4.09 16.47 18.86
CA ASP A 296 4.93 15.43 18.28
C ASP A 296 5.09 15.68 16.78
N GLU A 297 6.34 15.78 16.31
CA GLU A 297 6.66 15.77 14.88
C GLU A 297 6.27 14.41 14.30
N ASP A 298 5.39 14.43 13.31
CA ASP A 298 4.83 13.27 12.64
C ASP A 298 5.89 12.22 12.29
N ALA A 299 5.74 11.02 12.85
CA ALA A 299 6.52 9.85 12.49
C ALA A 299 6.46 9.65 10.96
N GLY A 300 7.63 9.65 10.31
CA GLY A 300 7.73 9.89 8.86
C GLY A 300 7.01 8.90 7.93
N PHE A 301 6.37 7.85 8.41
CA PHE A 301 5.33 7.14 7.67
C PHE A 301 4.15 7.11 8.63
N TYR A 302 3.08 7.85 8.33
CA TYR A 302 1.82 7.70 9.05
C TYR A 302 1.47 6.22 9.02
N ARG A 303 1.55 5.54 10.16
CA ARG A 303 1.00 4.18 10.30
C ARG A 303 -0.50 4.39 10.44
N PRO A 304 -1.33 4.08 9.44
CA PRO A 304 -2.75 4.06 9.70
C PRO A 304 -2.98 2.86 10.61
N GLU A 305 -3.14 3.09 11.92
CA GLU A 305 -3.47 2.05 12.90
C GLU A 305 -4.81 1.37 12.56
N LYS A 306 -5.61 2.03 11.72
CA LYS A 306 -6.80 1.47 11.07
C LYS A 306 -6.76 1.87 9.60
N LEU A 307 -7.24 0.98 8.72
CA LEU A 307 -7.68 1.46 7.40
C LEU A 307 -8.61 2.63 7.68
N PRO A 308 -8.35 3.84 7.16
CA PRO A 308 -9.38 4.85 7.25
C PRO A 308 -10.59 4.21 6.56
N HIS A 309 -11.77 4.28 7.19
CA HIS A 309 -13.04 3.74 6.67
C HIS A 309 -13.48 4.53 5.43
N THR A 310 -12.55 4.69 4.50
CA THR A 310 -12.61 5.51 3.31
C THR A 310 -13.32 4.67 2.30
N THR A 311 -14.23 5.34 1.64
CA THR A 311 -15.13 4.71 0.69
C THR A 311 -14.30 4.28 -0.51
N TRP A 312 -14.70 3.20 -1.18
CA TRP A 312 -14.03 2.71 -2.40
C TRP A 312 -13.76 3.82 -3.44
N PHE A 313 -14.63 4.84 -3.44
CA PHE A 313 -14.56 6.02 -4.28
C PHE A 313 -13.40 6.96 -3.92
N GLU A 314 -13.13 7.16 -2.64
CA GLU A 314 -12.03 7.98 -2.13
C GLU A 314 -10.67 7.40 -2.51
N TYR A 315 -10.56 6.07 -2.47
CA TYR A 315 -9.40 5.35 -2.96
C TYR A 315 -9.21 5.46 -4.47
N LEU A 316 -10.25 5.21 -5.28
CA LEU A 316 -10.20 5.41 -6.73
C LEU A 316 -9.76 6.84 -7.09
N ARG A 317 -10.24 7.83 -6.32
CA ARG A 317 -9.85 9.24 -6.48
C ARG A 317 -8.39 9.49 -6.11
N GLY A 318 -7.87 8.90 -5.03
CA GLY A 318 -6.45 9.00 -4.67
C GLY A 318 -5.51 8.43 -5.73
N TYR A 319 -5.94 7.36 -6.41
CA TYR A 319 -5.20 6.70 -7.50
C TYR A 319 -5.33 7.42 -8.86
N SER A 320 -6.24 8.39 -8.99
CA SER A 320 -6.36 9.20 -10.22
C SER A 320 -5.07 9.95 -10.57
N VAL A 321 -4.20 10.19 -9.59
CA VAL A 321 -2.85 10.74 -9.75
C VAL A 321 -1.99 9.92 -10.73
N PHE A 322 -2.20 8.60 -10.79
CA PHE A 322 -1.46 7.72 -11.69
C PHE A 322 -2.04 7.69 -13.11
N PHE A 323 -3.26 8.18 -13.33
CA PHE A 323 -3.93 8.14 -14.63
C PHE A 323 -3.15 8.84 -15.77
N PRO A 324 -2.54 10.03 -15.55
CA PRO A 324 -1.69 10.66 -16.56
C PRO A 324 -0.44 9.84 -16.92
N TYR A 325 0.02 8.95 -16.04
CA TYR A 325 1.19 8.07 -16.28
C TYR A 325 0.79 6.79 -17.02
N MET A 326 -0.46 6.34 -16.86
CA MET A 326 -1.01 5.19 -17.57
C MET A 326 -1.35 5.50 -19.01
N TRP A 327 -1.96 6.66 -19.26
CA TRP A 327 -2.43 6.98 -20.59
C TRP A 327 -1.23 7.35 -21.49
N PRO A 328 -1.00 6.62 -22.59
CA PRO A 328 0.14 6.86 -23.47
C PRO A 328 -0.11 8.09 -24.37
N ASN A 329 -0.11 9.29 -23.77
CA ASN A 329 -0.38 10.57 -24.43
C ASN A 329 0.54 10.83 -25.63
N LYS A 330 1.77 10.32 -25.60
CA LYS A 330 2.79 10.59 -26.62
C LYS A 330 2.78 9.61 -27.80
N GLN A 331 2.08 8.48 -27.72
CA GLN A 331 2.16 7.40 -28.72
C GLN A 331 0.77 6.98 -29.22
N LEU A 332 0.40 7.46 -30.42
CA LEU A 332 -0.87 7.12 -31.08
C LEU A 332 -1.07 5.60 -31.25
N ARG A 333 0.00 4.86 -31.53
CA ARG A 333 -0.06 3.39 -31.71
C ARG A 333 -0.56 2.67 -30.44
N LEU A 334 -0.12 3.10 -29.26
CA LEU A 334 -0.58 2.53 -27.99
C LEU A 334 -2.02 2.93 -27.68
N GLN A 335 -2.45 4.13 -28.05
CA GLN A 335 -3.84 4.58 -27.87
C GLN A 335 -4.81 3.72 -28.71
N ILE A 336 -4.46 3.44 -29.97
CA ILE A 336 -5.25 2.55 -30.84
C ILE A 336 -5.35 1.15 -30.23
N ILE A 337 -4.25 0.60 -29.70
CA ILE A 337 -4.25 -0.71 -29.03
C ILE A 337 -5.20 -0.72 -27.82
N VAL A 338 -5.20 0.33 -26.99
CA VAL A 338 -6.14 0.44 -25.86
C VAL A 338 -7.59 0.39 -26.35
N VAL A 339 -7.94 1.14 -27.39
CA VAL A 339 -9.29 1.14 -27.97
C VAL A 339 -9.67 -0.25 -28.51
N ILE A 340 -8.76 -0.92 -29.22
CA ILE A 340 -8.97 -2.29 -29.70
C ILE A 340 -9.22 -3.25 -28.53
N CYS A 341 -8.49 -3.12 -27.43
CA CYS A 341 -8.71 -3.95 -26.23
C CYS A 341 -10.11 -3.75 -25.63
N PHE A 342 -10.65 -2.53 -25.62
CA PHE A 342 -12.03 -2.27 -25.19
C PHE A 342 -13.07 -2.85 -26.16
N ILE A 343 -12.82 -2.80 -27.47
CA ILE A 343 -13.68 -3.44 -28.47
C ILE A 343 -13.69 -4.96 -28.28
N LEU A 344 -12.51 -5.58 -28.12
CA LEU A 344 -12.38 -7.02 -27.87
C LEU A 344 -13.07 -7.42 -26.56
N LEU A 345 -12.97 -6.59 -25.52
CA LEU A 345 -13.69 -6.79 -24.27
C LEU A 345 -15.20 -6.81 -24.50
N ALA A 346 -15.77 -5.82 -25.21
CA ALA A 346 -17.20 -5.77 -25.50
C ALA A 346 -17.66 -7.00 -26.30
N LEU A 347 -16.88 -7.40 -27.33
CA LEU A 347 -17.15 -8.59 -28.13
C LEU A 347 -17.11 -9.87 -27.28
N GLN A 348 -16.15 -9.99 -26.37
CA GLN A 348 -16.05 -11.13 -25.45
C GLN A 348 -17.30 -11.28 -24.56
N ARG A 349 -17.86 -10.18 -24.06
CA ARG A 349 -19.09 -10.20 -23.23
C ARG A 349 -20.31 -10.59 -24.05
N TRP A 350 -20.40 -10.09 -25.28
CA TRP A 350 -21.45 -10.50 -26.21
C TRP A 350 -21.41 -12.01 -26.50
N VAL A 351 -20.21 -12.57 -26.77
CA VAL A 351 -20.04 -14.02 -26.96
C VAL A 351 -20.43 -14.79 -25.69
N ASN A 352 -20.07 -14.32 -24.50
CA ASN A 352 -20.43 -14.99 -23.24
C ASN A 352 -21.96 -15.19 -23.10
N ILE A 353 -22.76 -14.20 -23.50
CA ILE A 353 -24.23 -14.27 -23.44
C ILE A 353 -24.79 -15.19 -24.54
N MET A 354 -24.20 -15.15 -25.73
CA MET A 354 -24.65 -15.93 -26.88
C MET A 354 -24.41 -17.43 -26.72
N VAL A 355 -23.40 -17.85 -25.95
CA VAL A 355 -23.09 -19.28 -25.77
C VAL A 355 -24.23 -20.08 -25.10
N PRO A 356 -24.74 -19.71 -23.90
CA PRO A 356 -25.87 -20.42 -23.31
C PRO A 356 -27.10 -20.45 -24.22
N TYR A 357 -27.40 -19.33 -24.88
CA TYR A 357 -28.52 -19.22 -25.82
C TYR A 357 -28.38 -20.22 -26.98
N GLN A 358 -27.19 -20.27 -27.60
CA GLN A 358 -26.93 -21.17 -28.71
C GLN A 358 -26.98 -22.64 -28.29
N ILE A 359 -26.53 -22.99 -27.09
CA ILE A 359 -26.66 -24.34 -26.54
C ILE A 359 -28.14 -24.73 -26.46
N GLY A 360 -28.99 -23.85 -25.92
CA GLY A 360 -30.43 -24.10 -25.87
C GLY A 360 -31.07 -24.26 -27.26
N ALA A 361 -30.71 -23.41 -28.22
CA ALA A 361 -31.21 -23.49 -29.58
C ALA A 361 -30.83 -24.83 -30.25
N VAL A 362 -29.59 -25.28 -30.09
CA VAL A 362 -29.13 -26.59 -30.57
C VAL A 362 -29.88 -27.72 -29.87
N THR A 363 -30.10 -27.62 -28.55
CA THR A 363 -30.87 -28.62 -27.80
C THR A 363 -32.31 -28.73 -28.28
N ASN A 364 -33.00 -27.62 -28.55
CA ASN A 364 -34.39 -27.65 -29.07
C ASN A 364 -34.49 -28.34 -30.44
N GLN A 365 -33.50 -28.11 -31.32
CA GLN A 365 -33.46 -28.79 -32.62
C GLN A 365 -33.14 -30.29 -32.49
N LEU A 366 -32.33 -30.67 -31.50
CA LEU A 366 -32.03 -32.08 -31.22
C LEU A 366 -33.16 -32.80 -30.49
N SER A 367 -33.89 -32.13 -29.60
CA SER A 367 -35.06 -32.69 -28.92
C SER A 367 -36.21 -32.94 -29.90
N GLY A 368 -36.30 -32.15 -30.98
CA GLY A 368 -37.34 -32.27 -31.99
C GLY A 368 -38.62 -31.52 -31.63
N ASP A 369 -38.57 -30.66 -30.60
CA ASP A 369 -39.69 -29.79 -30.18
C ASP A 369 -40.08 -28.75 -31.26
N ASP A 370 -39.23 -28.55 -32.27
CA ASP A 370 -39.44 -27.62 -33.40
C ASP A 370 -39.89 -28.30 -34.70
N LEU A 371 -39.98 -29.64 -34.75
CA LEU A 371 -40.37 -30.38 -35.95
C LEU A 371 -41.89 -30.34 -36.14
N LYS A 372 -42.36 -29.99 -37.36
CA LYS A 372 -43.77 -30.21 -37.73
C LYS A 372 -44.02 -31.71 -37.93
N GLU A 373 -45.24 -32.19 -37.63
CA GLU A 373 -45.61 -33.61 -37.83
C GLU A 373 -45.22 -34.08 -39.25
N GLY A 374 -44.27 -35.03 -39.33
CA GLY A 374 -43.78 -35.62 -40.58
C GLY A 374 -42.37 -35.22 -41.05
N GLU A 375 -41.70 -34.24 -40.41
CA GLU A 375 -40.32 -33.88 -40.76
C GLU A 375 -39.28 -34.85 -40.17
N LYS A 376 -38.26 -35.21 -40.96
CA LYS A 376 -37.16 -36.09 -40.52
C LYS A 376 -36.16 -35.32 -39.66
N ARG A 377 -35.70 -35.93 -38.56
CA ARG A 377 -34.57 -35.40 -37.76
C ARG A 377 -33.31 -35.28 -38.63
N THR A 378 -32.85 -34.07 -38.90
CA THR A 378 -31.56 -33.78 -39.54
C THR A 378 -30.57 -33.20 -38.53
N MET A 379 -29.27 -33.50 -38.68
CA MET A 379 -28.23 -32.96 -37.81
C MET A 379 -28.05 -31.44 -38.04
N PRO A 380 -28.13 -30.58 -37.01
CA PRO A 380 -28.03 -29.13 -37.16
C PRO A 380 -26.56 -28.66 -37.24
N TRP A 381 -25.89 -28.93 -38.36
CA TRP A 381 -24.46 -28.61 -38.55
C TRP A 381 -24.12 -27.12 -38.41
N LEU A 382 -24.97 -26.22 -38.90
CA LEU A 382 -24.72 -24.78 -38.85
C LEU A 382 -24.85 -24.21 -37.41
N PRO A 383 -25.94 -24.47 -36.67
CA PRO A 383 -26.04 -24.12 -35.24
C PRO A 383 -24.94 -24.74 -34.37
N LEU A 384 -24.50 -25.96 -34.68
CA LEU A 384 -23.42 -26.64 -33.98
C LEU A 384 -22.05 -26.01 -34.29
N GLY A 385 -21.77 -25.69 -35.55
CA GLY A 385 -20.53 -25.00 -35.95
C GLY A 385 -20.41 -23.61 -35.32
N LEU A 386 -21.52 -22.88 -35.25
CA LEU A 386 -21.59 -21.58 -34.58
C LEU A 386 -21.39 -21.70 -33.06
N LEU A 387 -21.91 -22.75 -32.42
CA LEU A 387 -21.64 -23.04 -31.01
C LEU A 387 -20.14 -23.30 -30.76
N ILE A 388 -19.49 -24.10 -31.60
CA ILE A 388 -18.05 -24.40 -31.50
C ILE A 388 -17.24 -23.11 -31.64
N LEU A 389 -17.59 -22.25 -32.61
CA LEU A 389 -16.93 -20.96 -32.79
C LEU A 389 -17.09 -20.07 -31.55
N TYR A 390 -18.31 -19.92 -31.02
CA TYR A 390 -18.52 -19.13 -29.81
C TYR A 390 -17.77 -19.69 -28.61
N LYS A 391 -17.71 -21.02 -28.45
CA LYS A 391 -16.92 -21.66 -27.39
C LYS A 391 -15.42 -21.40 -27.52
N LEU A 392 -14.88 -21.37 -28.73
CA LEU A 392 -13.47 -21.03 -29.00
C LEU A 392 -13.16 -19.55 -28.67
N LEU A 393 -14.12 -18.66 -28.90
CA LEU A 393 -14.01 -17.23 -28.60
C LEU A 393 -14.28 -16.92 -27.10
N GLN A 394 -15.02 -17.78 -26.40
CA GLN A 394 -15.50 -17.58 -25.02
C GLN A 394 -14.39 -17.67 -23.97
N GLY A 395 -14.50 -16.83 -22.94
CA GLY A 395 -13.74 -16.96 -21.69
C GLY A 395 -12.40 -16.21 -21.67
N PRO A 396 -11.72 -16.14 -20.50
CA PRO A 396 -10.44 -15.45 -20.35
C PRO A 396 -9.32 -16.08 -21.19
N SER A 397 -9.33 -17.41 -21.29
CA SER A 397 -8.38 -18.20 -22.10
C SER A 397 -8.86 -18.43 -23.54
N GLY A 398 -10.04 -17.93 -23.92
CA GLY A 398 -10.52 -17.97 -25.31
C GLY A 398 -9.67 -17.10 -26.23
N LEU A 399 -9.86 -17.22 -27.54
CA LEU A 399 -9.08 -16.46 -28.53
C LEU A 399 -9.19 -14.94 -28.33
N LEU A 400 -10.39 -14.41 -28.06
CA LEU A 400 -10.59 -12.97 -27.83
C LEU A 400 -9.88 -12.49 -26.56
N GLY A 401 -10.00 -13.26 -25.48
CA GLY A 401 -9.36 -12.95 -24.20
C GLY A 401 -7.84 -12.99 -24.29
N SER A 402 -7.30 -14.00 -24.97
CA SER A 402 -5.87 -14.18 -25.20
C SER A 402 -5.30 -13.09 -26.11
N LEU A 403 -5.99 -12.76 -27.22
CA LEU A 403 -5.58 -11.69 -28.12
C LEU A 403 -5.57 -10.33 -27.41
N ARG A 404 -6.63 -10.02 -26.64
CA ARG A 404 -6.67 -8.82 -25.81
C ARG A 404 -5.51 -8.78 -24.81
N SER A 405 -5.21 -9.90 -24.14
CA SER A 405 -4.10 -10.00 -23.20
C SER A 405 -2.75 -9.69 -23.88
N LEU A 406 -2.50 -10.30 -25.04
CA LEU A 406 -1.28 -10.06 -25.83
C LEU A 406 -1.15 -8.59 -26.27
N LEU A 407 -2.25 -7.99 -26.74
CA LEU A 407 -2.30 -6.58 -27.12
C LEU A 407 -2.14 -5.64 -25.92
N TRP A 408 -2.50 -6.08 -24.71
CA TRP A 408 -2.34 -5.26 -23.51
C TRP A 408 -0.90 -5.23 -22.98
N ILE A 409 -0.06 -6.24 -23.26
CA ILE A 409 1.32 -6.32 -22.76
C ILE A 409 2.11 -5.02 -23.03
N PRO A 410 2.18 -4.46 -24.26
CA PRO A 410 2.92 -3.23 -24.51
C PRO A 410 2.41 -2.02 -23.71
N VAL A 411 1.09 -1.92 -23.51
CA VAL A 411 0.48 -0.84 -22.72
C VAL A 411 0.84 -0.98 -21.24
N SER A 412 0.76 -2.21 -20.71
CA SER A 412 1.13 -2.56 -19.34
C SER A 412 2.62 -2.26 -19.07
N GLN A 413 3.52 -2.65 -19.99
CA GLN A 413 4.95 -2.37 -19.89
C GLN A 413 5.28 -0.87 -19.99
N HIS A 414 4.57 -0.13 -20.85
CA HIS A 414 4.72 1.33 -20.93
C HIS A 414 4.34 2.00 -19.61
N THR A 415 3.21 1.62 -19.02
CA THR A 415 2.74 2.13 -17.73
C THR A 415 3.72 1.83 -16.61
N TYR A 416 4.20 0.58 -16.51
CA TYR A 416 5.20 0.18 -15.52
C TYR A 416 6.48 1.02 -15.63
N ARG A 417 7.05 1.14 -16.84
CA ARG A 417 8.24 1.97 -17.08
C ARG A 417 8.00 3.43 -16.69
N ALA A 418 6.88 4.01 -17.11
CA ALA A 418 6.56 5.40 -16.80
C ALA A 418 6.43 5.65 -15.29
N LEU A 419 5.76 4.76 -14.56
CA LEU A 419 5.57 4.87 -13.11
C LEU A 419 6.89 4.69 -12.35
N THR A 420 7.62 3.60 -12.61
CA THR A 420 8.85 3.27 -11.89
C THR A 420 9.96 4.30 -12.14
N THR A 421 10.13 4.75 -13.39
CA THR A 421 11.10 5.81 -13.71
C THR A 421 10.72 7.13 -13.04
N SER A 422 9.45 7.54 -13.09
CA SER A 422 9.02 8.80 -12.45
C SER A 422 9.17 8.73 -10.93
N ALA A 423 8.91 7.57 -10.31
CA ALA A 423 9.09 7.37 -8.89
C ALA A 423 10.58 7.45 -8.49
N PHE A 424 11.45 6.82 -9.27
CA PHE A 424 12.90 6.87 -9.06
C PHE A 424 13.45 8.31 -9.20
N GLU A 425 13.06 9.02 -10.24
CA GLU A 425 13.41 10.45 -10.44
C GLU A 425 12.90 11.30 -9.27
N HIS A 426 11.68 11.04 -8.79
CA HIS A 426 11.10 11.76 -7.68
C HIS A 426 11.88 11.53 -6.37
N VAL A 427 12.24 10.29 -6.04
CA VAL A 427 13.07 9.98 -4.86
C VAL A 427 14.39 10.73 -4.88
N HIS A 428 15.04 10.81 -6.04
CA HIS A 428 16.27 11.58 -6.20
C HIS A 428 16.07 13.10 -6.12
N SER A 429 14.85 13.58 -6.36
CA SER A 429 14.51 15.00 -6.18
C SER A 429 14.21 15.38 -4.72
N LEU A 430 13.95 14.41 -3.84
CA LEU A 430 13.71 14.66 -2.41
C LEU A 430 14.99 15.10 -1.70
N SER A 431 14.83 15.95 -0.67
CA SER A 431 15.93 16.53 0.10
C SER A 431 16.57 15.54 1.08
N LEU A 432 17.74 15.90 1.62
CA LEU A 432 18.57 14.99 2.42
C LEU A 432 17.92 14.59 3.76
N ASP A 433 17.06 15.43 4.33
CA ASP A 433 16.22 15.11 5.49
C ASP A 433 15.37 13.86 5.28
N PHE A 434 14.73 13.73 4.12
CA PHE A 434 13.98 12.53 3.77
C PHE A 434 14.90 11.30 3.76
N HIS A 435 16.07 11.40 3.15
CA HIS A 435 17.01 10.26 3.04
C HIS A 435 17.66 9.89 4.37
N LEU A 436 17.87 10.84 5.29
CA LEU A 436 18.40 10.57 6.63
C LEU A 436 17.34 10.03 7.59
N GLY A 437 16.09 10.47 7.45
CA GLY A 437 14.97 10.03 8.29
C GLY A 437 14.38 8.68 7.89
N LYS A 438 14.85 8.09 6.78
CA LYS A 438 14.27 6.88 6.18
C LYS A 438 15.28 5.76 6.00
N ARG A 439 14.82 4.53 6.25
CA ARG A 439 15.59 3.33 5.94
C ARG A 439 15.59 3.14 4.42
N THR A 440 16.76 3.06 3.81
CA THR A 440 16.93 2.86 2.37
C THR A 440 16.15 1.65 1.83
N GLY A 441 16.09 0.56 2.60
CA GLY A 441 15.29 -0.63 2.26
C GLY A 441 13.79 -0.37 2.17
N GLU A 442 13.24 0.53 2.99
CA GLU A 442 11.82 0.91 2.92
C GLU A 442 11.51 1.70 1.64
N VAL A 443 12.42 2.60 1.25
CA VAL A 443 12.29 3.40 0.01
C VAL A 443 12.39 2.50 -1.22
N LEU A 444 13.36 1.58 -1.27
CA LEU A 444 13.47 0.59 -2.35
C LEU A 444 12.23 -0.32 -2.42
N SER A 445 11.75 -0.79 -1.27
CA SER A 445 10.52 -1.59 -1.19
C SER A 445 9.32 -0.82 -1.75
N ALA A 446 9.19 0.48 -1.45
CA ALA A 446 8.13 1.32 -2.00
C ALA A 446 8.23 1.51 -3.52
N LEU A 447 9.45 1.71 -4.04
CA LEU A 447 9.69 1.82 -5.49
C LEU A 447 9.32 0.53 -6.24
N ASN A 448 9.64 -0.64 -5.68
CA ASN A 448 9.31 -1.94 -6.27
C ASN A 448 7.79 -2.23 -6.29
N LYS A 449 6.99 -1.54 -5.46
CA LYS A 449 5.52 -1.68 -5.44
C LYS A 449 4.83 -0.99 -6.62
N GLY A 450 5.54 -0.30 -7.51
CA GLY A 450 4.96 0.26 -8.75
C GLY A 450 4.26 -0.76 -9.64
N SER A 451 4.71 -2.01 -9.64
CA SER A 451 4.05 -3.11 -10.35
C SER A 451 2.64 -3.40 -9.81
N SER A 452 2.43 -3.25 -8.50
CA SER A 452 1.14 -3.49 -7.87
C SER A 452 0.07 -2.49 -8.31
N VAL A 453 0.47 -1.24 -8.54
CA VAL A 453 -0.41 -0.18 -9.07
C VAL A 453 -0.87 -0.52 -10.48
N ASN A 454 0.05 -1.00 -11.33
CA ASN A 454 -0.30 -1.45 -12.68
C ASN A 454 -1.26 -2.65 -12.66
N SER A 455 -0.98 -3.66 -11.83
CA SER A 455 -1.86 -4.83 -11.66
C SER A 455 -3.25 -4.45 -11.12
N PHE A 456 -3.33 -3.52 -10.18
CA PHE A 456 -4.60 -3.00 -9.66
C PHE A 456 -5.49 -2.46 -10.79
N LEU A 457 -4.89 -1.61 -11.64
CA LEU A 457 -5.60 -0.92 -12.71
C LEU A 457 -6.06 -1.89 -13.81
N GLU A 458 -5.22 -2.87 -14.14
CA GLU A 458 -5.60 -3.94 -15.06
C GLU A 458 -6.79 -4.76 -14.53
N GLN A 459 -6.77 -5.14 -13.26
CA GLN A 459 -7.85 -5.90 -12.63
C GLN A 459 -9.16 -5.10 -12.61
N VAL A 460 -9.11 -3.83 -12.21
CA VAL A 460 -10.31 -2.96 -12.19
C VAL A 460 -10.90 -2.81 -13.60
N THR A 461 -10.06 -2.57 -14.61
CA THR A 461 -10.50 -2.29 -15.98
C THR A 461 -11.05 -3.54 -16.68
N PHE A 462 -10.38 -4.68 -16.57
CA PHE A 462 -10.69 -5.86 -17.38
C PHE A 462 -11.43 -6.97 -16.65
N GLN A 463 -11.58 -6.87 -15.33
CA GLN A 463 -12.27 -7.90 -14.54
C GLN A 463 -13.47 -7.33 -13.78
N VAL A 464 -13.32 -6.22 -13.08
CA VAL A 464 -14.38 -5.68 -12.20
C VAL A 464 -15.50 -5.04 -12.99
N PHE A 465 -15.14 -4.05 -13.79
CA PHE A 465 -16.12 -3.31 -14.56
C PHE A 465 -16.90 -4.26 -15.50
N PRO A 466 -16.23 -5.20 -16.21
CA PRO A 466 -16.94 -6.21 -16.99
C PRO A 466 -17.78 -7.17 -16.16
N MET A 467 -17.34 -7.57 -14.96
CA MET A 467 -18.13 -8.44 -14.07
C MET A 467 -19.42 -7.76 -13.62
N LEU A 468 -19.36 -6.48 -13.23
CA LEU A 468 -20.56 -5.73 -12.83
C LEU A 468 -21.54 -5.62 -14.01
N ILE A 469 -21.02 -5.40 -15.22
CA ILE A 469 -21.83 -5.41 -16.45
C ILE A 469 -22.41 -6.81 -16.69
N ASP A 470 -21.63 -7.87 -16.61
CA ASP A 470 -22.10 -9.25 -16.82
C ASP A 470 -23.23 -9.60 -15.87
N LEU A 471 -23.13 -9.15 -14.61
CA LEU A 471 -24.16 -9.37 -13.62
C LEU A 471 -25.46 -8.64 -13.97
N PHE A 472 -25.37 -7.36 -14.32
CA PHE A 472 -26.53 -6.56 -14.73
C PHE A 472 -27.20 -7.14 -16.00
N VAL A 473 -26.38 -7.53 -16.98
CA VAL A 473 -26.84 -8.13 -18.23
C VAL A 473 -27.49 -9.49 -17.97
N ALA A 474 -26.96 -10.29 -17.05
CA ALA A 474 -27.55 -11.58 -16.71
C ALA A 474 -28.93 -11.42 -16.06
N ILE A 475 -29.07 -10.51 -15.08
CA ILE A 475 -30.38 -10.22 -14.46
C ILE A 475 -31.37 -9.76 -15.54
N SER A 476 -30.95 -8.85 -16.42
CA SER A 476 -31.76 -8.35 -17.54
C SER A 476 -32.15 -9.46 -18.51
N TYR A 477 -31.22 -10.36 -18.84
CA TYR A 477 -31.44 -11.50 -19.73
C TYR A 477 -32.47 -12.47 -19.15
N PHE A 478 -32.34 -12.83 -17.87
CA PHE A 478 -33.30 -13.71 -17.21
C PHE A 478 -34.69 -13.07 -17.10
N TYR A 479 -34.77 -11.77 -16.84
CA TYR A 479 -36.04 -11.04 -16.82
C TYR A 479 -36.75 -11.09 -18.18
N VAL A 480 -36.04 -10.80 -19.28
CA VAL A 480 -36.64 -10.75 -20.62
C VAL A 480 -36.97 -12.15 -21.17
N ARG A 481 -36.15 -13.18 -20.86
CA ARG A 481 -36.27 -14.50 -21.51
C ARG A 481 -37.03 -15.55 -20.69
N PHE A 482 -36.96 -15.49 -19.37
CA PHE A 482 -37.47 -16.52 -18.44
C PHE A 482 -38.53 -15.98 -17.46
N ASP A 483 -38.90 -14.70 -17.54
CA ASP A 483 -39.87 -14.01 -16.68
C ASP A 483 -39.28 -13.51 -15.34
N ALA A 484 -40.06 -12.73 -14.59
CA ALA A 484 -39.57 -11.99 -13.42
C ALA A 484 -39.14 -12.92 -12.27
N VAL A 485 -39.74 -14.11 -12.15
CA VAL A 485 -39.41 -15.09 -11.09
C VAL A 485 -37.95 -15.53 -11.16
N TYR A 486 -37.42 -15.81 -12.36
CA TYR A 486 -36.02 -16.22 -12.52
C TYR A 486 -35.06 -15.05 -12.30
N ALA A 487 -35.44 -13.85 -12.73
CA ALA A 487 -34.67 -12.64 -12.44
C ALA A 487 -34.51 -12.40 -10.94
N VAL A 488 -35.59 -12.58 -10.16
CA VAL A 488 -35.56 -12.48 -8.69
C VAL A 488 -34.66 -13.55 -8.08
N ILE A 489 -34.74 -14.81 -8.55
CA ILE A 489 -33.86 -15.89 -8.06
C ILE A 489 -32.39 -15.54 -8.32
N VAL A 490 -32.03 -15.14 -9.55
CA VAL A 490 -30.65 -14.79 -9.91
C VAL A 490 -30.17 -13.58 -9.12
N CYS A 491 -30.99 -12.52 -9.02
CA CYS A 491 -30.69 -11.34 -8.21
C CYS A 491 -30.44 -11.73 -6.75
N SER A 492 -31.24 -12.65 -6.20
CA SER A 492 -31.08 -13.13 -4.82
C SER A 492 -29.79 -13.91 -4.64
N ILE A 493 -29.48 -14.85 -5.53
CA ILE A 493 -28.22 -15.62 -5.50
C ILE A 493 -27.03 -14.68 -5.50
N THR A 494 -26.98 -13.78 -6.48
CA THR A 494 -25.92 -12.78 -6.60
C THR A 494 -25.82 -11.96 -5.33
N PHE A 495 -26.94 -11.44 -4.83
CA PHE A 495 -26.95 -10.54 -3.71
C PHE A 495 -26.40 -11.20 -2.44
N TYR A 496 -26.91 -12.37 -2.07
CA TYR A 496 -26.41 -13.12 -0.91
C TYR A 496 -24.96 -13.55 -1.08
N TYR A 497 -24.59 -13.95 -2.29
CA TYR A 497 -23.21 -14.27 -2.62
C TYR A 497 -22.29 -13.08 -2.33
N LEU A 498 -22.59 -11.90 -2.91
CA LEU A 498 -21.78 -10.70 -2.73
C LEU A 498 -21.76 -10.23 -1.27
N PHE A 499 -22.92 -10.25 -0.58
CA PHE A 499 -23.04 -9.87 0.81
C PHE A 499 -22.14 -10.71 1.73
N LEU A 500 -22.25 -12.04 1.65
CA LEU A 500 -21.43 -12.96 2.45
C LEU A 500 -19.95 -12.80 2.12
N THR A 501 -19.63 -12.65 0.84
CA THR A 501 -18.27 -12.44 0.36
C THR A 501 -17.64 -11.20 0.99
N ILE A 502 -18.31 -10.04 0.92
CA ILE A 502 -17.78 -8.77 1.44
C ILE A 502 -17.57 -8.87 2.97
N ARG A 503 -18.53 -9.47 3.68
CA ARG A 503 -18.48 -9.60 5.14
C ARG A 503 -17.36 -10.52 5.60
N MET A 504 -17.18 -11.67 4.96
CA MET A 504 -16.11 -12.59 5.31
C MET A 504 -14.75 -12.02 4.88
N ALA A 505 -14.69 -11.38 3.72
CA ALA A 505 -13.48 -10.75 3.21
C ALA A 505 -13.00 -9.60 4.11
N SER A 506 -13.89 -8.80 4.70
CA SER A 506 -13.50 -7.73 5.64
C SER A 506 -12.82 -8.30 6.89
N LYS A 507 -13.36 -9.37 7.48
CA LYS A 507 -12.72 -10.09 8.60
C LYS A 507 -11.37 -10.69 8.19
N THR A 508 -11.30 -11.30 7.02
CA THR A 508 -10.05 -11.87 6.49
C THR A 508 -9.00 -10.81 6.20
N ALA A 509 -9.38 -9.58 5.87
CA ALA A 509 -8.45 -8.48 5.67
C ALA A 509 -7.66 -8.16 6.96
N ASP A 510 -8.32 -8.11 8.12
CA ASP A 510 -7.65 -7.88 9.41
C ASP A 510 -6.67 -9.02 9.76
N GLN A 511 -7.06 -10.27 9.51
CA GLN A 511 -6.18 -11.43 9.69
C GLN A 511 -4.96 -11.39 8.76
N ARG A 512 -5.15 -10.96 7.50
CA ARG A 512 -4.06 -10.74 6.54
C ARG A 512 -3.09 -9.66 6.98
N ARG A 513 -3.55 -8.62 7.69
CA ARG A 513 -2.64 -7.61 8.25
C ARG A 513 -1.76 -8.21 9.34
N ALA A 514 -2.34 -9.01 10.23
CA ALA A 514 -1.56 -9.73 11.24
C ALA A 514 -0.51 -10.64 10.58
N MET A 515 -0.90 -11.38 9.53
CA MET A 515 0.03 -12.18 8.72
C MET A 515 1.14 -11.33 8.09
N SER A 516 0.82 -10.21 7.43
CA SER A 516 1.83 -9.34 6.80
C SER A 516 2.75 -8.66 7.81
N ASN A 517 2.29 -8.41 9.04
CA ASN A 517 3.15 -7.88 10.10
C ASN A 517 4.11 -8.95 10.64
N ALA A 518 3.62 -10.18 10.86
CA ALA A 518 4.45 -11.32 11.25
C ALA A 518 5.49 -11.68 10.16
N ASP A 519 5.11 -11.61 8.89
CA ASP A 519 6.00 -11.77 7.73
C ASP A 519 7.16 -10.77 7.74
N ARG A 520 6.88 -9.50 8.06
CA ARG A 520 7.93 -8.48 8.18
C ARG A 520 8.84 -8.70 9.37
N GLU A 521 8.31 -9.21 10.47
CA GLU A 521 9.11 -9.53 11.66
C GLU A 521 10.04 -10.71 11.38
N GLU A 522 9.54 -11.75 10.71
CA GLU A 522 10.34 -12.86 10.18
C GLU A 522 11.45 -12.36 9.25
N GLU A 523 11.10 -11.49 8.29
CA GLU A 523 12.07 -10.95 7.34
C GLU A 523 13.12 -10.05 8.03
N ALA A 524 12.71 -9.28 9.04
CA ALA A 524 13.61 -8.45 9.83
C ALA A 524 14.61 -9.28 10.64
N VAL A 525 14.13 -10.29 11.39
CA VAL A 525 15.00 -11.20 12.16
C VAL A 525 15.99 -11.91 11.25
N LYS A 526 15.51 -12.43 10.11
CA LYS A 526 16.33 -13.07 9.09
C LYS A 526 17.41 -12.13 8.55
N ASN A 527 17.05 -10.92 8.17
CA ASN A 527 17.98 -9.96 7.59
C ASN A 527 19.01 -9.46 8.61
N ASP A 528 18.59 -9.16 9.84
CA ASP A 528 19.47 -8.69 10.91
C ASP A 528 20.54 -9.75 11.24
N SER A 529 20.15 -11.03 11.28
CA SER A 529 21.07 -12.15 11.52
C SER A 529 22.08 -12.33 10.39
N ILE A 530 21.63 -12.24 9.12
CA ILE A 530 22.51 -12.40 7.95
C ILE A 530 23.47 -11.21 7.79
N ILE A 531 22.99 -9.97 7.97
CA ILE A 531 23.84 -8.77 7.93
C ILE A 531 24.89 -8.84 9.04
N SER A 532 24.50 -9.32 10.21
CA SER A 532 25.36 -9.42 11.39
C SER A 532 26.03 -10.80 11.52
N TYR A 533 26.26 -11.50 10.41
CA TYR A 533 26.79 -12.86 10.39
C TYR A 533 28.06 -13.01 11.24
N GLU A 534 29.02 -12.09 11.08
CA GLU A 534 30.27 -12.09 11.84
C GLU A 534 30.02 -11.96 13.34
N THR A 535 29.07 -11.10 13.75
CA THR A 535 28.69 -10.93 15.16
C THR A 535 28.09 -12.22 15.73
N VAL A 536 27.15 -12.85 15.02
CA VAL A 536 26.55 -14.12 15.45
C VAL A 536 27.63 -15.19 15.65
N LYS A 537 28.61 -15.26 14.74
CA LYS A 537 29.76 -16.18 14.84
C LYS A 537 30.75 -15.81 15.94
N TYR A 538 31.02 -14.54 16.17
CA TYR A 538 31.93 -14.11 17.24
C TYR A 538 31.42 -14.48 18.63
N PHE A 539 30.10 -14.51 18.82
CA PHE A 539 29.47 -14.83 20.09
C PHE A 539 28.95 -16.27 20.19
N ASN A 540 29.18 -17.12 19.17
CA ASN A 540 28.60 -18.47 19.07
C ASN A 540 27.09 -18.48 19.37
N ALA A 541 26.36 -17.48 18.88
CA ALA A 541 24.96 -17.24 19.19
C ALA A 541 24.01 -17.88 18.16
N GLU A 542 24.47 -18.89 17.40
CA GLU A 542 23.69 -19.50 16.33
C GLU A 542 22.39 -20.11 16.84
N ASP A 543 22.44 -20.91 17.91
CA ASP A 543 21.24 -21.55 18.47
C ASP A 543 20.22 -20.53 18.99
N PHE A 544 20.69 -19.39 19.51
CA PHE A 544 19.84 -18.29 19.94
C PHE A 544 19.10 -17.68 18.74
N GLU A 545 19.82 -17.32 17.67
CA GLU A 545 19.22 -16.76 16.46
C GLU A 545 18.34 -17.78 15.71
N PHE A 546 18.71 -19.07 15.71
CA PHE A 546 17.87 -20.14 15.16
C PHE A 546 16.53 -20.25 15.88
N ASN A 547 16.53 -20.18 17.21
CA ASN A 547 15.29 -20.23 17.99
C ASN A 547 14.45 -18.96 17.82
N ARG A 548 15.07 -17.78 17.80
CA ARG A 548 14.40 -16.51 17.50
C ARG A 548 13.73 -16.52 16.12
N TYR A 549 14.41 -17.07 15.12
CA TYR A 549 13.86 -17.24 13.78
C TYR A 549 12.71 -18.27 13.73
N ARG A 550 12.86 -19.42 14.41
CA ARG A 550 11.76 -20.41 14.53
C ARG A 550 10.51 -19.82 15.18
N GLU A 551 10.66 -18.99 16.20
CA GLU A 551 9.53 -18.30 16.85
C GLU A 551 8.83 -17.33 15.88
N ALA A 552 9.60 -16.53 15.15
CA ALA A 552 9.05 -15.63 14.13
C ALA A 552 8.29 -16.41 13.02
N ILE A 553 8.85 -17.54 12.57
CA ILE A 553 8.17 -18.43 11.62
C ILE A 553 6.87 -19.00 12.22
N ASN A 554 6.88 -19.47 13.47
CA ASN A 554 5.69 -20.03 14.10
C ASN A 554 4.56 -18.99 14.22
N ASN A 555 4.90 -17.74 14.55
CA ASN A 555 3.94 -16.64 14.59
C ASN A 555 3.36 -16.33 13.21
N PHE A 556 4.21 -16.32 12.17
CA PHE A 556 3.78 -16.17 10.79
C PHE A 556 2.86 -17.32 10.35
N GLN A 557 3.24 -18.58 10.58
CA GLN A 557 2.46 -19.77 10.23
C GLN A 557 1.10 -19.80 10.94
N ALA A 558 1.04 -19.43 12.23
CA ALA A 558 -0.22 -19.35 12.97
C ALA A 558 -1.15 -18.27 12.39
N ALA A 559 -0.61 -17.15 11.93
CA ALA A 559 -1.37 -16.10 11.27
C ALA A 559 -1.82 -16.52 9.86
N GLU A 560 -0.94 -17.16 9.09
CA GLU A 560 -1.24 -17.70 7.76
C GLU A 560 -2.34 -18.77 7.82
N ALA A 561 -2.26 -19.70 8.77
CA ALA A 561 -3.27 -20.75 8.94
C ALA A 561 -4.67 -20.15 9.20
N LYS A 562 -4.77 -19.09 10.01
CA LYS A 562 -6.04 -18.38 10.26
C LYS A 562 -6.61 -17.73 8.99
N VAL A 563 -5.74 -17.16 8.15
CA VAL A 563 -6.13 -16.57 6.86
C VAL A 563 -6.63 -17.66 5.91
N THR A 564 -5.87 -18.75 5.75
CA THR A 564 -6.21 -19.86 4.87
C THR A 564 -7.52 -20.54 5.30
N TRP A 565 -7.71 -20.77 6.60
CA TRP A 565 -8.95 -21.31 7.12
C TRP A 565 -10.15 -20.41 6.80
N SER A 566 -10.00 -19.10 7.02
CA SER A 566 -11.07 -18.13 6.75
C SER A 566 -11.42 -18.03 5.26
N ILE A 567 -10.43 -18.12 4.37
CA ILE A 567 -10.66 -18.17 2.91
C ILE A 567 -11.40 -19.46 2.52
N SER A 568 -11.00 -20.62 3.06
CA SER A 568 -11.67 -21.89 2.78
C SER A 568 -13.12 -21.89 3.29
N THR A 569 -13.38 -21.38 4.49
CA THR A 569 -14.75 -21.22 5.00
C THR A 569 -15.57 -20.30 4.10
N MET A 570 -14.99 -19.20 3.61
CA MET A 570 -15.66 -18.29 2.68
C MET A 570 -16.07 -19.02 1.39
N ASN A 571 -15.16 -19.79 0.78
CA ASN A 571 -15.44 -20.55 -0.44
C ASN A 571 -16.56 -21.59 -0.23
N ILE A 572 -16.59 -22.26 0.93
CA ILE A 572 -17.64 -23.22 1.29
C ILE A 572 -19.01 -22.52 1.38
N CYS A 573 -19.11 -21.41 2.12
CA CYS A 573 -20.35 -20.66 2.25
C CYS A 573 -20.84 -20.11 0.91
N GLN A 574 -19.95 -19.56 0.10
CA GLN A 574 -20.23 -19.06 -1.25
C GLN A 574 -20.77 -20.18 -2.16
N SER A 575 -20.12 -21.34 -2.16
CA SER A 575 -20.53 -22.49 -2.97
C SER A 575 -21.90 -23.01 -2.54
N LEU A 576 -22.18 -23.04 -1.23
CA LEU A 576 -23.46 -23.48 -0.69
C LEU A 576 -24.61 -22.56 -1.14
N VAL A 577 -24.45 -21.24 -1.03
CA VAL A 577 -25.46 -20.26 -1.47
C VAL A 577 -25.76 -20.40 -2.95
N PHE A 578 -24.70 -20.50 -3.76
CA PHE A 578 -24.84 -20.67 -5.19
C PHE A 578 -25.51 -22.00 -5.56
N MET A 579 -25.12 -23.10 -4.91
CA MET A 579 -25.68 -24.44 -5.16
C MET A 579 -27.16 -24.52 -4.78
N ILE A 580 -27.56 -23.98 -3.63
CA ILE A 580 -28.97 -23.93 -3.20
C ILE A 580 -29.79 -23.12 -4.22
N GLY A 581 -29.30 -21.95 -4.61
CA GLY A 581 -29.97 -21.11 -5.59
C GLY A 581 -30.11 -21.76 -6.96
N MET A 582 -29.05 -22.41 -7.43
CA MET A 582 -29.05 -23.19 -8.67
C MET A 582 -30.04 -24.36 -8.59
N LEU A 583 -30.09 -25.08 -7.46
CA LEU A 583 -31.03 -26.18 -7.24
C LEU A 583 -32.48 -25.69 -7.29
N VAL A 584 -32.80 -24.56 -6.64
CA VAL A 584 -34.14 -23.95 -6.69
C VAL A 584 -34.52 -23.56 -8.12
N ALA A 585 -33.62 -22.90 -8.85
CA ALA A 585 -33.87 -22.51 -10.24
C ALA A 585 -34.07 -23.73 -11.16
N MET A 586 -33.24 -24.76 -11.00
CA MET A 586 -33.35 -26.01 -11.77
C MET A 586 -34.62 -26.78 -11.44
N MET A 587 -35.04 -26.84 -10.17
CA MET A 587 -36.29 -27.48 -9.77
C MET A 587 -37.49 -26.77 -10.40
N LEU A 588 -37.51 -25.44 -10.39
CA LEU A 588 -38.56 -24.64 -11.04
C LEU A 588 -38.55 -24.84 -12.56
N GLY A 589 -37.37 -24.77 -13.20
CA GLY A 589 -37.23 -25.01 -14.65
C GLY A 589 -37.67 -26.41 -15.07
N SER A 590 -37.28 -27.44 -14.32
CA SER A 590 -37.71 -28.82 -14.58
C SER A 590 -39.23 -29.00 -14.44
N TYR A 591 -39.83 -28.36 -13.43
CA TYR A 591 -41.28 -28.35 -13.25
C TYR A 591 -42.01 -27.69 -14.44
N GLN A 592 -41.53 -26.53 -14.91
CA GLN A 592 -42.14 -25.82 -16.05
C GLN A 592 -42.01 -26.59 -17.38
N VAL A 593 -40.89 -27.28 -17.60
CA VAL A 593 -40.71 -28.17 -18.76
C VAL A 593 -41.66 -29.37 -18.69
N THR A 594 -41.81 -29.99 -17.51
CA THR A 594 -42.73 -31.13 -17.32
C THR A 594 -44.19 -30.74 -17.57
N MET A 595 -44.56 -29.49 -17.24
CA MET A 595 -45.89 -28.93 -17.49
C MET A 595 -46.10 -28.42 -18.93
N GLY A 596 -45.11 -28.56 -19.81
CA GLY A 596 -45.17 -28.13 -21.22
C GLY A 596 -45.13 -26.61 -21.42
N SER A 597 -44.81 -25.83 -20.38
CA SER A 597 -44.77 -24.36 -20.45
C SER A 597 -43.48 -23.85 -21.11
N ARG A 598 -42.39 -24.63 -21.08
CA ARG A 598 -41.07 -24.28 -21.63
C ARG A 598 -40.46 -25.49 -22.36
N LYS A 599 -39.62 -25.21 -23.37
CA LYS A 599 -38.90 -26.24 -24.14
C LYS A 599 -37.69 -26.80 -23.38
N VAL A 600 -37.21 -27.98 -23.78
CA VAL A 600 -36.06 -28.64 -23.13
C VAL A 600 -34.77 -27.80 -23.23
N GLY A 601 -34.57 -27.09 -24.35
CA GLY A 601 -33.41 -26.21 -24.53
C GLY A 601 -33.41 -24.97 -23.62
N ASP A 602 -34.58 -24.53 -23.13
CA ASP A 602 -34.66 -23.44 -22.15
C ASP A 602 -34.09 -23.90 -20.80
N PHE A 603 -34.34 -25.16 -20.40
CA PHE A 603 -33.73 -25.75 -19.21
C PHE A 603 -32.21 -25.88 -19.31
N VAL A 604 -31.69 -26.30 -20.47
CA VAL A 604 -30.23 -26.38 -20.69
C VAL A 604 -29.59 -24.98 -20.72
N THR A 605 -30.28 -23.99 -21.31
CA THR A 605 -29.84 -22.58 -21.28
C THR A 605 -29.75 -22.07 -19.85
N LEU A 606 -30.80 -22.31 -19.05
CA LEU A 606 -30.86 -21.94 -17.63
C LEU A 606 -29.68 -22.56 -16.86
N MET A 607 -29.49 -23.89 -16.98
CA MET A 607 -28.40 -24.60 -16.31
C MET A 607 -27.02 -24.06 -16.71
N THR A 608 -26.81 -23.85 -18.01
CA THR A 608 -25.51 -23.40 -18.54
C THR A 608 -25.21 -21.96 -18.15
N TYR A 609 -26.17 -21.04 -18.27
CA TYR A 609 -25.96 -19.64 -17.92
C TYR A 609 -25.75 -19.50 -16.41
N LEU A 610 -26.57 -20.14 -15.57
CA LEU A 610 -26.36 -20.15 -14.12
C LEU A 610 -24.93 -20.59 -13.80
N SER A 611 -24.48 -21.73 -14.33
CA SER A 611 -23.09 -22.20 -14.12
C SER A 611 -22.03 -21.18 -14.57
N GLN A 612 -22.23 -20.47 -15.68
CA GLN A 612 -21.33 -19.41 -16.12
C GLN A 612 -21.27 -18.22 -15.15
N LEU A 613 -22.37 -17.89 -14.46
CA LEU A 613 -22.39 -16.81 -13.45
C LEU A 613 -21.53 -17.11 -12.23
N GLN A 614 -21.23 -18.38 -11.96
CA GLN A 614 -20.35 -18.76 -10.85
C GLN A 614 -18.93 -18.19 -11.03
N GLY A 615 -18.43 -18.13 -12.26
CA GLY A 615 -17.07 -17.65 -12.56
C GLY A 615 -16.83 -16.21 -12.12
N PRO A 616 -17.59 -15.23 -12.64
CA PRO A 616 -17.48 -13.82 -12.23
C PRO A 616 -17.72 -13.62 -10.72
N LEU A 617 -18.69 -14.32 -10.12
CA LEU A 617 -18.96 -14.26 -8.69
C LEU A 617 -17.77 -14.76 -7.85
N ASN A 618 -17.19 -15.92 -8.18
CA ASN A 618 -15.97 -16.43 -7.54
C ASN A 618 -14.79 -15.47 -7.68
N PHE A 619 -14.68 -14.80 -8.82
CA PHE A 619 -13.66 -13.80 -9.02
C PHE A 619 -13.87 -12.59 -8.09
N PHE A 620 -15.10 -12.16 -7.82
CA PHE A 620 -15.38 -11.00 -6.95
C PHE A 620 -14.76 -11.11 -5.56
N GLY A 621 -14.85 -12.29 -4.93
CA GLY A 621 -14.27 -12.50 -3.59
C GLY A 621 -12.75 -12.41 -3.59
N THR A 622 -12.11 -12.91 -4.64
CA THR A 622 -10.66 -12.82 -4.81
C THR A 622 -10.23 -11.41 -5.19
N PHE A 623 -11.00 -10.77 -6.07
CA PHE A 623 -10.83 -9.40 -6.51
C PHE A 623 -10.79 -8.42 -5.34
N TYR A 624 -11.77 -8.47 -4.43
CA TYR A 624 -11.80 -7.57 -3.27
C TYR A 624 -10.48 -7.62 -2.49
N ARG A 625 -9.93 -8.82 -2.29
CA ARG A 625 -8.64 -9.02 -1.63
C ARG A 625 -7.47 -8.51 -2.45
N THR A 626 -7.40 -8.87 -3.73
CA THR A 626 -6.26 -8.52 -4.60
C THR A 626 -6.18 -7.03 -4.81
N VAL A 627 -7.32 -6.36 -4.95
CA VAL A 627 -7.37 -4.91 -5.00
C VAL A 627 -6.96 -4.29 -3.69
N GLN A 628 -7.49 -4.73 -2.55
CA GLN A 628 -7.05 -4.18 -1.28
C GLN A 628 -5.54 -4.33 -1.11
N GLN A 629 -4.99 -5.48 -1.46
CA GLN A 629 -3.54 -5.72 -1.40
C GLN A 629 -2.77 -4.81 -2.34
N ALA A 630 -3.21 -4.68 -3.59
CA ALA A 630 -2.56 -3.83 -4.58
C ALA A 630 -2.68 -2.34 -4.21
N MET A 631 -3.79 -1.95 -3.57
CA MET A 631 -4.00 -0.62 -3.03
C MET A 631 -3.14 -0.31 -1.80
N ILE A 632 -3.00 -1.24 -0.87
CA ILE A 632 -2.08 -1.11 0.28
C ILE A 632 -0.62 -1.06 -0.21
N SER A 633 -0.31 -1.86 -1.22
CA SER A 633 1.04 -1.90 -1.80
C SER A 633 1.35 -0.60 -2.54
N GLY A 634 0.41 -0.08 -3.33
CA GLY A 634 0.55 1.20 -4.02
C GLY A 634 0.42 2.43 -3.12
N GLU A 635 -0.15 2.31 -1.92
CA GLU A 635 -0.28 3.41 -0.96
C GLU A 635 1.08 4.00 -0.59
N ARG A 636 2.08 3.15 -0.31
CA ARG A 636 3.44 3.62 -0.02
C ARG A 636 4.07 4.37 -1.20
N LEU A 637 3.81 3.90 -2.42
CA LEU A 637 4.28 4.59 -3.62
C LEU A 637 3.57 5.94 -3.75
N LEU A 638 2.26 5.99 -3.48
CA LEU A 638 1.50 7.23 -3.49
C LEU A 638 1.97 8.21 -2.40
N GLU A 639 2.23 7.73 -1.17
CA GLU A 639 2.83 8.52 -0.09
C GLU A 639 4.18 9.08 -0.51
N LEU A 640 5.01 8.27 -1.17
CA LEU A 640 6.29 8.70 -1.71
C LEU A 640 6.12 9.84 -2.72
N PHE A 641 5.17 9.72 -3.65
CA PHE A 641 4.83 10.79 -4.61
C PHE A 641 4.22 12.04 -3.96
N LYS A 642 3.62 11.91 -2.79
CA LYS A 642 3.05 13.04 -2.02
C LYS A 642 4.13 13.79 -1.24
N GLN A 643 5.28 13.18 -0.97
CA GLN A 643 6.38 13.86 -0.30
C GLN A 643 6.88 15.03 -1.14
N ARG A 644 7.15 16.16 -0.49
CA ARG A 644 7.68 17.35 -1.16
C ARG A 644 9.11 17.57 -0.70
N PRO A 645 10.03 17.92 -1.63
CA PRO A 645 11.36 18.33 -1.24
C PRO A 645 11.29 19.61 -0.40
N THR A 646 11.99 19.60 0.73
CA THR A 646 12.08 20.72 1.67
C THR A 646 12.95 21.85 1.11
N VAL A 647 13.87 21.50 0.20
CA VAL A 647 14.75 22.42 -0.50
C VAL A 647 14.39 22.42 -1.99
N VAL A 648 13.77 23.51 -2.45
CA VAL A 648 13.42 23.75 -3.85
C VAL A 648 14.00 25.07 -4.34
N ASP A 649 14.16 25.18 -5.65
CA ASP A 649 14.47 26.45 -6.31
C ASP A 649 13.29 27.41 -6.21
N ARG A 650 13.58 28.68 -5.87
CA ARG A 650 12.57 29.73 -5.82
C ARG A 650 12.04 30.02 -7.23
N PRO A 651 10.76 30.40 -7.38
CA PRO A 651 10.25 30.90 -8.65
C PRO A 651 11.09 32.10 -9.11
N GLY A 652 11.75 32.00 -10.27
CA GLY A 652 12.65 33.03 -10.78
C GLY A 652 14.14 32.86 -10.41
N ALA A 653 14.54 31.72 -9.83
CA ALA A 653 15.94 31.43 -9.55
C ALA A 653 16.80 31.51 -10.82
N THR A 654 17.93 32.21 -10.74
CA THR A 654 18.83 32.42 -11.88
C THR A 654 19.95 31.38 -11.92
N ASN A 655 20.44 31.04 -13.12
CA ASN A 655 21.61 30.18 -13.24
C ASN A 655 22.89 30.98 -12.98
N VAL A 656 23.80 30.42 -12.19
CA VAL A 656 25.16 30.96 -12.04
C VAL A 656 25.98 30.62 -13.30
N THR A 657 26.50 31.64 -13.98
CA THR A 657 27.30 31.52 -15.21
C THR A 657 28.81 31.63 -14.98
N SER A 658 29.21 32.30 -13.89
CA SER A 658 30.61 32.50 -13.50
C SER A 658 30.71 32.46 -11.98
N CYS A 659 31.82 31.92 -11.47
CA CYS A 659 32.10 31.82 -10.06
C CYS A 659 33.58 32.15 -9.80
N GLU A 660 33.85 33.18 -9.00
CA GLU A 660 35.17 33.55 -8.50
C GLU A 660 35.52 32.74 -7.24
N GLY A 661 34.50 32.29 -6.50
CA GLY A 661 34.65 31.38 -5.37
C GLY A 661 34.68 32.07 -4.01
N ARG A 662 34.16 33.29 -3.90
CA ARG A 662 33.99 33.99 -2.61
C ARG A 662 32.77 33.42 -1.88
N VAL A 663 32.95 32.99 -0.63
CA VAL A 663 31.86 32.43 0.19
C VAL A 663 31.65 33.29 1.43
N GLU A 664 30.41 33.72 1.67
CA GLU A 664 30.06 34.56 2.82
C GLU A 664 28.89 33.94 3.60
N PHE A 665 29.10 33.75 4.91
CA PHE A 665 28.06 33.40 5.86
C PHE A 665 27.75 34.64 6.70
N SER A 666 26.47 35.04 6.76
CA SER A 666 26.01 36.19 7.53
C SER A 666 24.90 35.78 8.51
N LYS A 667 25.22 35.82 9.80
CA LYS A 667 24.32 35.53 10.93
C LYS A 667 23.52 34.24 10.78
N VAL A 668 24.16 33.18 10.28
CA VAL A 668 23.49 31.93 9.93
C VAL A 668 23.08 31.16 11.18
N LYS A 669 21.80 30.78 11.26
CA LYS A 669 21.26 29.85 12.26
C LYS A 669 20.62 28.63 11.60
N PHE A 670 20.83 27.47 12.20
CA PHE A 670 20.28 26.22 11.70
C PHE A 670 20.19 25.15 12.80
N ALA A 671 19.12 24.37 12.76
CA ALA A 671 18.89 23.21 13.61
C ALA A 671 18.28 22.07 12.78
N TYR A 672 18.72 20.83 12.99
CA TYR A 672 18.07 19.65 12.40
C TYR A 672 16.74 19.34 13.10
N ASP A 673 16.76 19.45 14.43
CA ASP A 673 15.60 19.38 15.32
C ASP A 673 15.54 20.73 16.06
N LYS A 674 14.35 21.33 16.15
CA LYS A 674 14.13 22.61 16.84
C LYS A 674 14.64 22.58 18.29
N ARG A 675 14.64 21.41 18.95
CA ARG A 675 15.13 21.21 20.32
C ARG A 675 16.64 21.46 20.46
N LYS A 676 17.43 21.25 19.40
CA LYS A 676 18.90 21.29 19.47
C LYS A 676 19.51 22.06 18.31
N PRO A 677 19.83 23.36 18.48
CA PRO A 677 20.45 24.16 17.43
C PRO A 677 21.86 23.64 17.10
N ALA A 678 22.11 23.39 15.82
CA ALA A 678 23.42 22.98 15.33
C ALA A 678 24.35 24.18 15.09
N LEU A 679 23.80 25.29 14.58
CA LEU A 679 24.48 26.56 14.34
C LEU A 679 23.64 27.71 14.91
N ARG A 680 24.27 28.65 15.64
CA ARG A 680 23.54 29.68 16.42
C ARG A 680 23.68 31.12 15.94
N ASN A 681 24.83 31.51 15.40
CA ASN A 681 25.07 32.86 14.84
C ASN A 681 26.40 32.88 14.08
N LEU A 682 26.47 32.12 12.98
CA LEU A 682 27.74 31.92 12.30
C LEU A 682 27.96 33.00 11.23
N THR A 683 29.06 33.76 11.35
CA THR A 683 29.42 34.84 10.43
C THR A 683 30.91 34.76 10.06
N PHE A 684 31.22 34.56 8.78
CA PHE A 684 32.58 34.57 8.27
C PHE A 684 32.61 34.68 6.74
N THR A 685 33.76 35.02 6.19
CA THR A 685 34.01 35.10 4.75
C THR A 685 35.23 34.26 4.41
N CYS A 686 35.16 33.56 3.27
CA CYS A 686 36.28 32.91 2.59
C CYS A 686 36.56 33.70 1.30
N GLU A 687 37.77 34.25 1.18
CA GLU A 687 38.16 35.00 0.00
C GLU A 687 38.56 34.05 -1.15
N PRO A 688 38.36 34.45 -2.42
CA PRO A 688 38.72 33.64 -3.57
C PRO A 688 40.18 33.16 -3.54
N GLY A 689 40.40 31.88 -3.84
CA GLY A 689 41.75 31.32 -3.95
C GLY A 689 42.50 31.12 -2.61
N THR A 690 41.83 31.39 -1.48
CA THR A 690 42.39 31.17 -0.14
C THR A 690 41.96 29.82 0.43
N THR A 691 42.73 29.33 1.41
CA THR A 691 42.44 28.12 2.17
C THR A 691 41.88 28.48 3.54
N THR A 692 40.62 28.10 3.78
CA THR A 692 39.96 28.25 5.08
C THR A 692 39.81 26.89 5.77
N ALA A 693 40.42 26.73 6.94
CA ALA A 693 40.29 25.55 7.77
C ALA A 693 39.25 25.72 8.89
N LEU A 694 38.49 24.66 9.17
CA LEU A 694 37.48 24.55 10.21
C LEU A 694 37.92 23.50 11.22
N VAL A 695 38.09 23.90 12.48
CA VAL A 695 38.48 23.00 13.59
C VAL A 695 37.54 23.16 14.77
N GLY A 696 37.50 22.16 15.64
CA GLY A 696 36.69 22.18 16.85
C GLY A 696 36.34 20.78 17.30
N GLU A 697 35.77 20.68 18.49
CA GLU A 697 35.33 19.40 19.09
C GLU A 697 34.28 18.69 18.22
N SER A 698 34.11 17.39 18.43
CA SER A 698 33.02 16.63 17.79
C SER A 698 31.67 17.24 18.18
N GLY A 699 30.75 17.34 17.22
CA GLY A 699 29.46 18.02 17.43
C GLY A 699 29.50 19.56 17.38
N GLY A 700 30.64 20.19 17.09
CA GLY A 700 30.75 21.66 16.99
C GLY A 700 30.04 22.32 15.80
N GLY A 701 29.45 21.56 14.88
CA GLY A 701 28.69 22.06 13.72
C GLY A 701 29.43 22.07 12.37
N LYS A 702 30.67 21.55 12.31
CA LYS A 702 31.55 21.55 11.11
C LYS A 702 30.91 20.93 9.86
N SER A 703 30.48 19.66 9.94
CA SER A 703 29.84 18.98 8.79
C SER A 703 28.47 19.60 8.42
N THR A 704 27.79 20.24 9.37
CA THR A 704 26.54 20.97 9.12
C THR A 704 26.78 22.20 8.25
N LEU A 705 27.90 22.90 8.45
CA LEU A 705 28.31 24.02 7.59
C LEU A 705 28.49 23.56 6.14
N PHE A 706 29.18 22.43 5.92
CA PHE A 706 29.35 21.86 4.57
C PHE A 706 28.01 21.47 3.94
N ARG A 707 27.11 20.87 4.73
CA ARG A 707 25.75 20.52 4.26
C ARG A 707 24.94 21.75 3.86
N LEU A 708 25.04 22.86 4.59
CA LEU A 708 24.40 24.12 4.22
C LEU A 708 25.04 24.77 3.00
N MET A 709 26.37 24.75 2.89
CA MET A 709 27.08 25.31 1.73
C MET A 709 26.74 24.55 0.43
N TYR A 710 26.60 23.23 0.50
CA TYR A 710 26.12 22.41 -0.63
C TYR A 710 24.60 22.50 -0.86
N ARG A 711 23.90 23.32 -0.05
CA ARG A 711 22.44 23.50 -0.04
C ARG A 711 21.69 22.16 0.05
N TYR A 712 22.14 21.26 0.93
CA TYR A 712 21.33 20.11 1.36
C TYR A 712 20.19 20.54 2.28
N PHE A 713 20.39 21.63 3.02
CA PHE A 713 19.40 22.30 3.84
C PHE A 713 19.44 23.80 3.55
N ASN A 714 18.32 24.48 3.81
CA ASN A 714 18.29 25.95 3.83
C ASN A 714 18.55 26.43 5.26
N CYS A 715 19.26 27.55 5.43
CA CYS A 715 19.37 28.21 6.73
C CYS A 715 18.00 28.74 7.19
N GLN A 716 17.74 28.62 8.49
CA GLN A 716 16.50 29.10 9.13
C GLN A 716 16.53 30.63 9.27
N GLU A 717 17.65 31.17 9.74
CA GLU A 717 17.93 32.61 9.79
C GLU A 717 19.29 32.90 9.17
N GLY A 718 19.47 34.14 8.73
CA GLY A 718 20.68 34.61 8.05
C GLY A 718 20.75 34.15 6.59
N ASN A 719 21.91 34.42 5.97
CA ASN A 719 22.11 34.29 4.53
C ASN A 719 23.48 33.66 4.26
N ILE A 720 23.53 32.81 3.22
CA ILE A 720 24.77 32.27 2.68
C ILE A 720 24.88 32.81 1.26
N ARG A 721 25.98 33.48 0.94
CA ARG A 721 26.22 34.08 -0.37
C ARG A 721 27.45 33.47 -1.02
N ILE A 722 27.37 33.27 -2.34
CA ILE A 722 28.50 32.91 -3.19
C ILE A 722 28.64 34.05 -4.21
N ASP A 723 29.81 34.70 -4.25
CA ASP A 723 30.10 35.87 -5.08
C ASP A 723 29.03 36.98 -4.97
N GLY A 724 28.57 37.23 -3.74
CA GLY A 724 27.55 38.23 -3.41
C GLY A 724 26.10 37.82 -3.70
N ARG A 725 25.86 36.68 -4.34
CA ARG A 725 24.50 36.16 -4.62
C ARG A 725 24.06 35.20 -3.52
N ASP A 726 22.85 35.38 -2.99
CA ASP A 726 22.29 34.43 -2.02
C ASP A 726 22.05 33.08 -2.68
N ILE A 727 22.50 32.00 -2.04
CA ILE A 727 22.33 30.64 -2.56
C ILE A 727 20.86 30.25 -2.75
N LYS A 728 19.91 30.94 -2.10
CA LYS A 728 18.47 30.71 -2.21
C LYS A 728 17.87 31.27 -3.52
N ASP A 729 18.52 32.24 -4.15
CA ASP A 729 18.02 32.96 -5.34
C ASP A 729 18.59 32.46 -6.67
N VAL A 730 19.42 31.41 -6.60
CA VAL A 730 20.04 30.76 -7.75
C VAL A 730 19.65 29.29 -7.80
N THR A 731 19.78 28.65 -8.97
CA THR A 731 19.41 27.24 -9.12
C THR A 731 20.40 26.32 -8.41
N ILE A 732 19.89 25.29 -7.71
CA ILE A 732 20.72 24.32 -6.96
C ILE A 732 21.77 23.67 -7.85
N ASP A 733 21.37 23.28 -9.06
CA ASP A 733 22.24 22.62 -10.04
C ASP A 733 23.40 23.53 -10.49
N SER A 734 23.15 24.82 -10.72
CA SER A 734 24.22 25.75 -11.13
C SER A 734 25.25 25.96 -10.02
N ILE A 735 24.84 26.11 -8.76
CA ILE A 735 25.79 26.22 -7.63
C ILE A 735 26.62 24.95 -7.49
N ARG A 736 25.96 23.78 -7.45
CA ARG A 736 26.63 22.51 -7.17
C ARG A 736 27.64 22.13 -8.25
N ARG A 737 27.53 22.64 -9.47
CA ARG A 737 28.57 22.48 -10.50
C ARG A 737 29.90 23.11 -10.11
N TYR A 738 29.89 24.25 -9.43
CA TYR A 738 31.12 24.95 -8.99
C TYR A 738 31.69 24.46 -7.66
N ILE A 739 31.02 23.53 -6.97
CA ILE A 739 31.44 23.00 -5.67
C ILE A 739 31.83 21.52 -5.79
N GLY A 740 33.07 21.17 -5.43
CA GLY A 740 33.49 19.77 -5.24
C GLY A 740 33.54 19.41 -3.78
N VAL A 741 33.26 18.14 -3.47
CA VAL A 741 33.28 17.62 -2.11
C VAL A 741 34.06 16.33 -2.09
N VAL A 742 35.07 16.26 -1.23
CA VAL A 742 35.72 15.01 -0.82
C VAL A 742 35.14 14.65 0.54
N PRO A 743 34.20 13.68 0.61
CA PRO A 743 33.57 13.29 1.86
C PRO A 743 34.52 12.45 2.72
N GLN A 744 34.22 12.39 4.03
CA GLN A 744 34.92 11.51 4.98
C GLN A 744 34.83 10.05 4.55
N ASP A 745 33.59 9.56 4.35
CA ASP A 745 33.30 8.22 3.87
C ASP A 745 33.04 8.24 2.37
N THR A 746 34.01 7.73 1.61
CA THR A 746 33.86 7.60 0.16
C THR A 746 33.13 6.31 -0.20
N VAL A 747 31.93 6.46 -0.77
CA VAL A 747 31.17 5.35 -1.34
C VAL A 747 31.56 5.14 -2.81
N LEU A 748 31.75 3.87 -3.17
CA LEU A 748 31.97 3.45 -4.55
C LEU A 748 30.73 2.69 -5.03
N PHE A 749 30.33 2.95 -6.28
CA PHE A 749 29.32 2.15 -6.95
C PHE A 749 29.88 0.75 -7.18
N ASN A 750 28.98 -0.25 -7.14
CA ASN A 750 29.26 -1.65 -7.48
C ASN A 750 29.47 -1.81 -9.00
N ASP A 751 30.57 -1.23 -9.51
CA ASP A 751 30.94 -1.16 -10.92
C ASP A 751 32.47 -1.03 -11.05
N THR A 752 32.98 -0.86 -12.26
CA THR A 752 34.40 -0.64 -12.54
C THR A 752 34.96 0.64 -11.91
N LEU A 753 36.27 0.69 -11.69
CA LEU A 753 36.96 1.92 -11.31
C LEU A 753 36.78 3.02 -12.37
N MET A 754 36.83 2.65 -13.65
CA MET A 754 36.58 3.56 -14.77
C MET A 754 35.20 4.23 -14.65
N TYR A 755 34.14 3.45 -14.43
CA TYR A 755 32.80 3.98 -14.20
C TYR A 755 32.76 4.92 -12.99
N ASN A 756 33.36 4.49 -11.88
CA ASN A 756 33.39 5.27 -10.65
C ASN A 756 34.12 6.61 -10.83
N LEU A 757 35.16 6.69 -11.67
CA LEU A 757 35.90 7.93 -11.96
C LEU A 757 35.13 8.83 -12.94
N ARG A 758 34.66 8.26 -14.05
CA ARG A 758 33.88 8.97 -15.07
C ARG A 758 32.54 9.47 -14.54
N TYR A 759 32.03 8.91 -13.44
CA TYR A 759 30.85 9.41 -12.73
C TYR A 759 30.96 10.89 -12.35
N ALA A 760 32.16 11.40 -12.03
CA ALA A 760 32.35 12.79 -11.65
C ALA A 760 32.21 13.78 -12.81
N ASN A 761 32.55 13.35 -14.02
CA ASN A 761 32.38 14.10 -15.26
C ASN A 761 32.18 13.12 -16.42
N GLN A 762 30.94 12.98 -16.87
CA GLN A 762 30.55 12.02 -17.90
C GLN A 762 31.17 12.29 -19.27
N HIS A 763 31.66 13.53 -19.49
CA HIS A 763 32.30 13.96 -20.73
C HIS A 763 33.83 13.85 -20.68
N ALA A 764 34.42 13.41 -19.56
CA ALA A 764 35.86 13.24 -19.44
C ALA A 764 36.38 12.13 -20.36
N THR A 765 37.48 12.41 -21.04
CA THR A 765 38.20 11.41 -21.85
C THR A 765 38.99 10.46 -20.95
N ASP A 766 39.44 9.32 -21.50
CA ASP A 766 40.28 8.39 -20.74
C ASP A 766 41.60 9.03 -20.32
N ASP A 767 42.16 9.91 -21.14
CA ASP A 767 43.37 10.67 -20.81
C ASP A 767 43.15 11.63 -19.65
N ASP A 768 41.99 12.31 -19.60
CA ASP A 768 41.63 13.17 -18.45
C ASP A 768 41.52 12.35 -17.16
N ILE A 769 40.96 11.14 -17.25
CA ILE A 769 40.83 10.21 -16.12
C ILE A 769 42.20 9.75 -15.63
N ILE A 770 43.10 9.39 -16.55
CA ILE A 770 44.47 8.99 -16.21
C ILE A 770 45.21 10.16 -15.55
N ALA A 771 45.15 11.36 -16.15
CA ALA A 771 45.79 12.55 -15.60
C ALA A 771 45.27 12.90 -14.19
N ALA A 772 43.95 12.80 -13.96
CA ALA A 772 43.36 13.02 -12.64
C ALA A 772 43.79 11.95 -11.62
N CYS A 773 43.88 10.68 -12.03
CA CYS A 773 44.37 9.59 -11.19
C CYS A 773 45.87 9.70 -10.87
N GLN A 774 46.68 10.19 -11.82
CA GLN A 774 48.09 10.48 -11.60
C GLN A 774 48.24 11.64 -10.62
N ALA A 775 47.47 12.72 -10.79
CA ALA A 775 47.44 13.84 -9.86
C ALA A 775 47.03 13.42 -8.44
N ALA A 776 46.07 12.50 -8.31
CA ALA A 776 45.62 11.94 -7.03
C ALA A 776 46.49 10.80 -6.46
N SER A 777 47.63 10.45 -7.10
CA SER A 777 48.53 9.36 -6.68
C SER A 777 47.86 7.98 -6.56
N ILE A 778 46.89 7.67 -7.44
CA ILE A 778 46.21 6.36 -7.43
C ILE A 778 46.45 5.57 -8.71
N HIS A 779 46.93 6.19 -9.79
CA HIS A 779 47.16 5.54 -11.09
C HIS A 779 47.98 4.24 -11.00
N ASP A 780 49.17 4.30 -10.41
CA ASP A 780 50.06 3.12 -10.31
C ASP A 780 49.41 1.99 -9.52
N ARG A 781 48.63 2.34 -8.49
CA ARG A 781 47.87 1.36 -7.72
C ARG A 781 46.76 0.72 -8.54
N ILE A 782 46.05 1.50 -9.35
CA ILE A 782 45.02 0.97 -10.26
C ILE A 782 45.65 0.02 -11.27
N MET A 783 46.79 0.39 -11.85
CA MET A 783 47.53 -0.45 -12.80
C MET A 783 48.13 -1.72 -12.17
N SER A 784 48.32 -1.74 -10.84
CA SER A 784 48.72 -2.96 -10.12
C SER A 784 47.61 -4.00 -10.00
N PHE A 785 46.36 -3.63 -10.25
CA PHE A 785 45.25 -4.60 -10.25
C PHE A 785 45.24 -5.39 -11.57
N PRO A 786 44.83 -6.67 -11.55
CA PRO A 786 44.81 -7.52 -12.75
C PRO A 786 44.04 -6.92 -13.94
N ASP A 787 42.89 -6.27 -13.67
CA ASP A 787 42.03 -5.67 -14.69
C ASP A 787 42.25 -4.15 -14.85
N GLY A 788 43.26 -3.58 -14.19
CA GLY A 788 43.55 -2.14 -14.23
C GLY A 788 42.32 -1.28 -13.88
N TYR A 789 41.96 -0.35 -14.75
CA TYR A 789 40.77 0.51 -14.61
C TYR A 789 39.43 -0.23 -14.75
N ASN A 790 39.41 -1.43 -15.35
CA ASN A 790 38.21 -2.26 -15.46
C ASN A 790 37.95 -3.11 -14.20
N THR A 791 38.84 -3.03 -13.21
CA THR A 791 38.65 -3.69 -11.91
C THR A 791 37.32 -3.28 -11.30
N LYS A 792 36.47 -4.27 -11.00
CA LYS A 792 35.19 -4.06 -10.33
C LYS A 792 35.40 -3.78 -8.84
N VAL A 793 34.84 -2.67 -8.37
CA VAL A 793 34.92 -2.23 -6.97
C VAL A 793 33.51 -2.10 -6.38
N GLY A 794 33.43 -1.82 -5.07
CA GLY A 794 32.17 -1.67 -4.34
C GLY A 794 32.08 -2.63 -3.15
N GLU A 795 30.88 -2.85 -2.63
CA GLU A 795 30.63 -3.77 -1.51
C GLU A 795 30.85 -5.25 -1.90
N ARG A 796 30.58 -5.59 -3.17
CA ARG A 796 30.68 -6.96 -3.71
C ARG A 796 31.90 -7.18 -4.62
N GLY A 797 32.72 -6.15 -4.84
CA GLY A 797 33.91 -6.18 -5.70
C GLY A 797 35.21 -6.14 -4.90
N LEU A 798 36.32 -5.78 -5.56
CA LEU A 798 37.60 -5.55 -4.89
C LEU A 798 37.44 -4.44 -3.83
N ARG A 799 37.78 -4.76 -2.59
CA ARG A 799 37.77 -3.80 -1.49
C ARG A 799 39.04 -2.96 -1.53
N LEU A 800 38.90 -1.71 -1.94
CA LEU A 800 39.94 -0.69 -1.77
C LEU A 800 40.12 -0.36 -0.28
N SER A 801 41.34 -0.09 0.15
CA SER A 801 41.63 0.46 1.47
C SER A 801 40.99 1.85 1.65
N GLY A 802 40.79 2.29 2.90
CA GLY A 802 40.20 3.61 3.18
C GLY A 802 40.94 4.75 2.48
N GLY A 803 42.28 4.72 2.52
CA GLY A 803 43.13 5.68 1.81
C GLY A 803 43.01 5.63 0.29
N GLU A 804 42.89 4.43 -0.30
CA GLU A 804 42.65 4.29 -1.75
C GLU A 804 41.29 4.85 -2.16
N LYS A 805 40.23 4.59 -1.37
CA LYS A 805 38.90 5.17 -1.62
C LYS A 805 38.94 6.69 -1.57
N GLN A 806 39.63 7.28 -0.59
CA GLN A 806 39.82 8.73 -0.51
C GLN A 806 40.57 9.28 -1.72
N ARG A 807 41.64 8.63 -2.19
CA ARG A 807 42.33 9.05 -3.42
C ARG A 807 41.42 9.00 -4.65
N VAL A 808 40.54 8.01 -4.75
CA VAL A 808 39.51 7.97 -5.81
C VAL A 808 38.54 9.15 -5.68
N ALA A 809 38.12 9.55 -4.47
CA ALA A 809 37.30 10.75 -4.27
C ALA A 809 38.01 12.06 -4.63
N ILE A 810 39.32 12.16 -4.36
CA ILE A 810 40.15 13.28 -4.80
C ILE A 810 40.20 13.32 -6.33
N ALA A 811 40.48 12.19 -6.99
CA ALA A 811 40.47 12.10 -8.46
C ALA A 811 39.11 12.52 -9.06
N ARG A 812 37.99 12.08 -8.46
CA ARG A 812 36.63 12.54 -8.85
C ARG A 812 36.49 14.06 -8.74
N THR A 813 36.98 14.64 -7.66
CA THR A 813 36.91 16.09 -7.46
C THR A 813 37.75 16.85 -8.48
N LEU A 814 38.90 16.31 -8.86
CA LEU A 814 39.75 16.87 -9.93
C LEU A 814 39.06 16.80 -11.29
N LEU A 815 38.44 15.67 -11.62
CA LEU A 815 37.67 15.48 -12.86
C LEU A 815 36.49 16.44 -12.99
N LYS A 816 35.84 16.75 -11.86
CA LYS A 816 34.77 17.74 -11.80
C LYS A 816 35.28 19.18 -12.01
N ASN A 817 36.55 19.44 -11.70
CA ASN A 817 37.21 20.74 -11.79
C ASN A 817 36.41 21.95 -11.22
N PRO A 818 35.99 21.90 -9.95
CA PRO A 818 35.20 22.96 -9.31
C PRO A 818 36.05 24.19 -8.94
N LYS A 819 35.38 25.33 -8.69
CA LYS A 819 36.01 26.57 -8.18
C LYS A 819 36.13 26.61 -6.65
N ILE A 820 35.21 25.92 -5.97
CA ILE A 820 35.19 25.77 -4.51
C ILE A 820 35.37 24.27 -4.21
N ILE A 821 36.35 23.93 -3.37
CA ILE A 821 36.60 22.55 -2.94
C ILE A 821 36.36 22.44 -1.44
N MET A 822 35.53 21.46 -1.05
CA MET A 822 35.31 21.07 0.33
C MET A 822 36.01 19.74 0.62
N LEU A 823 36.85 19.71 1.66
CA LEU A 823 37.50 18.51 2.18
C LEU A 823 36.96 18.20 3.57
N ASP A 824 36.16 17.14 3.72
CA ASP A 824 35.59 16.72 5.00
C ASP A 824 36.42 15.58 5.59
N GLU A 825 37.37 15.89 6.48
CA GLU A 825 38.27 14.91 7.10
C GLU A 825 38.98 13.97 6.11
N ALA A 826 39.30 14.50 4.92
CA ALA A 826 39.76 13.72 3.76
C ALA A 826 41.11 12.99 3.95
N THR A 827 41.82 13.19 5.07
CA THR A 827 43.08 12.51 5.38
C THR A 827 43.05 11.64 6.63
N SER A 828 41.90 11.53 7.31
CA SER A 828 41.79 10.81 8.58
C SER A 828 42.09 9.31 8.47
N ALA A 829 41.76 8.70 7.32
CA ALA A 829 41.95 7.28 7.03
C ALA A 829 43.32 6.95 6.38
N LEU A 830 44.19 7.94 6.19
CA LEU A 830 45.51 7.78 5.58
C LEU A 830 46.59 7.54 6.64
N ASP A 831 47.57 6.70 6.29
CA ASP A 831 48.83 6.61 7.01
C ASP A 831 49.64 7.91 6.84
N SER A 832 50.52 8.20 7.80
CA SER A 832 51.24 9.48 7.87
C SER A 832 52.12 9.78 6.64
N HIS A 833 52.68 8.75 5.99
CA HIS A 833 53.52 8.93 4.81
C HIS A 833 52.68 9.29 3.58
N THR A 834 51.59 8.56 3.36
CA THR A 834 50.64 8.85 2.29
C THR A 834 49.92 10.18 2.51
N GLU A 835 49.63 10.56 3.76
CA GLU A 835 49.04 11.85 4.11
C GLU A 835 49.93 13.02 3.68
N GLN A 836 51.24 12.97 3.96
CA GLN A 836 52.19 14.02 3.54
C GLN A 836 52.26 14.12 2.00
N GLN A 837 52.28 12.99 1.30
CA GLN A 837 52.25 12.97 -0.16
C GLN A 837 50.97 13.60 -0.72
N ILE A 838 49.82 13.32 -0.11
CA ILE A 838 48.55 13.90 -0.54
C ILE A 838 48.48 15.39 -0.18
N GLN A 839 48.96 15.82 0.98
CA GLN A 839 48.98 17.24 1.35
C GLN A 839 49.81 18.10 0.39
N SER A 840 51.02 17.65 0.03
CA SER A 840 51.86 18.37 -0.93
C SER A 840 51.16 18.55 -2.29
N ARG A 841 50.33 17.58 -2.68
CA ARG A 841 49.53 17.63 -3.90
C ARG A 841 48.24 18.44 -3.72
N LEU A 842 47.57 18.37 -2.57
CA LEU A 842 46.40 19.18 -2.24
C LEU A 842 46.70 20.67 -2.28
N ALA A 843 47.90 21.09 -1.85
CA ALA A 843 48.35 22.48 -1.99
C ALA A 843 48.43 22.91 -3.47
N THR A 844 48.82 22.00 -4.37
CA THR A 844 48.82 22.25 -5.83
C THR A 844 47.40 22.30 -6.39
N ILE A 845 46.51 21.44 -5.88
CA ILE A 845 45.09 21.40 -6.24
C ILE A 845 44.36 22.68 -5.78
N GLY A 846 44.77 23.27 -4.66
CA GLY A 846 44.22 24.52 -4.15
C GLY A 846 44.58 25.76 -4.98
N ARG A 847 45.60 25.70 -5.86
CA ARG A 847 45.99 26.88 -6.65
C ARG A 847 44.86 27.36 -7.56
N GLY A 848 44.46 28.62 -7.35
CA GLY A 848 43.38 29.26 -8.11
C GLY A 848 41.97 28.76 -7.77
N ARG A 849 41.80 28.07 -6.63
CA ARG A 849 40.52 27.55 -6.14
C ARG A 849 40.35 27.92 -4.66
N THR A 850 39.12 28.17 -4.24
CA THR A 850 38.82 28.40 -2.81
C THR A 850 38.71 27.06 -2.11
N LEU A 851 39.53 26.84 -1.08
CA LEU A 851 39.61 25.55 -0.39
C LEU A 851 39.03 25.67 1.02
N LEU A 852 38.07 24.82 1.35
CA LEU A 852 37.50 24.70 2.69
C LEU A 852 37.84 23.32 3.25
N ILE A 853 38.50 23.27 4.40
CA ILE A 853 39.00 22.03 4.99
C ILE A 853 38.43 21.86 6.39
N ILE A 854 37.73 20.75 6.65
CA ILE A 854 37.44 20.30 8.01
C ILE A 854 38.58 19.38 8.43
N ALA A 855 39.36 19.80 9.42
CA ALA A 855 40.51 19.06 9.88
C ALA A 855 40.28 18.45 11.25
N HIS A 856 40.54 17.15 11.35
CA HIS A 856 40.67 16.46 12.64
C HIS A 856 42.12 16.52 13.14
N ARG A 857 43.13 16.49 12.26
CA ARG A 857 44.55 16.66 12.59
C ARG A 857 44.96 18.11 12.32
N LEU A 858 45.35 18.85 13.36
CA LEU A 858 45.69 20.27 13.20
C LEU A 858 46.97 20.48 12.38
N SER A 859 47.88 19.50 12.34
CA SER A 859 49.11 19.53 11.52
C SER A 859 48.83 19.70 10.03
N THR A 860 47.64 19.29 9.59
CA THR A 860 47.22 19.30 8.17
C THR A 860 46.74 20.68 7.67
N ILE A 861 46.57 21.64 8.57
CA ILE A 861 46.01 22.97 8.27
C ILE A 861 46.90 24.12 8.73
N THR A 862 48.16 23.84 9.09
CA THR A 862 49.12 24.87 9.51
C THR A 862 49.39 25.90 8.40
N HIS A 863 49.21 25.51 7.15
CA HIS A 863 49.37 26.35 5.95
C HIS A 863 48.09 27.09 5.53
N ALA A 864 46.99 27.00 6.30
CA ALA A 864 45.74 27.66 5.93
C ALA A 864 45.83 29.18 6.16
N ASP A 865 45.35 29.95 5.18
CA ASP A 865 45.29 31.42 5.25
C ASP A 865 44.35 31.91 6.37
N GLN A 866 43.32 31.11 6.66
CA GLN A 866 42.35 31.38 7.72
C GLN A 866 41.96 30.09 8.45
N ILE A 867 42.05 30.08 9.77
CA ILE A 867 41.55 29.00 10.62
C ILE A 867 40.38 29.53 11.45
N LEU A 868 39.28 28.78 11.44
CA LEU A 868 38.05 29.04 12.20
C LEU A 868 37.85 27.95 13.24
N VAL A 869 37.87 28.34 14.51
CA VAL A 869 37.61 27.43 15.63
C VAL A 869 36.13 27.49 15.98
N LEU A 870 35.43 26.38 15.75
CA LEU A 870 34.02 26.21 16.08
C LEU A 870 33.84 25.55 17.44
N HIS A 871 32.99 26.15 18.27
CA HIS A 871 32.53 25.56 19.52
C HIS A 871 31.03 25.82 19.69
N GLN A 872 30.27 24.75 19.99
CA GLN A 872 28.81 24.78 20.20
C GLN A 872 28.04 25.58 19.12
N GLY A 873 28.41 25.44 17.84
CA GLY A 873 27.71 26.08 16.73
C GLY A 873 28.01 27.57 16.55
N THR A 874 29.09 28.08 17.16
CA THR A 874 29.59 29.46 17.02
C THR A 874 31.09 29.47 16.71
N ILE A 875 31.57 30.53 16.08
CA ILE A 875 33.02 30.73 15.84
C ILE A 875 33.58 31.47 17.06
N VAL A 876 34.49 30.82 17.78
CA VAL A 876 35.10 31.37 19.01
C VAL A 876 36.45 32.02 18.76
N GLU A 877 37.23 31.51 17.80
CA GLU A 877 38.54 32.06 17.44
C GLU A 877 38.70 32.06 15.91
N LYS A 878 39.40 33.08 15.40
CA LYS A 878 39.70 33.25 13.97
C LYS A 878 41.10 33.84 13.81
N GLY A 879 41.93 33.24 12.97
CA GLY A 879 43.29 33.73 12.67
C GLY A 879 44.12 32.74 11.86
N THR A 880 45.40 33.05 11.68
CA THR A 880 46.40 32.10 11.15
C THR A 880 46.88 31.17 12.26
N HIS A 881 47.59 30.09 11.89
CA HIS A 881 48.17 29.15 12.85
C HIS A 881 49.01 29.84 13.94
N GLU A 882 49.95 30.69 13.52
CA GLU A 882 50.86 31.42 14.41
C GLU A 882 50.08 32.33 15.38
N LYS A 883 49.14 33.12 14.84
CA LYS A 883 48.32 34.05 15.62
C LYS A 883 47.45 33.34 16.65
N LEU A 884 46.90 32.18 16.31
CA LEU A 884 46.06 31.39 17.22
C LEU A 884 46.87 30.68 18.31
N LEU A 885 48.13 30.33 18.05
CA LEU A 885 49.04 29.81 19.07
C LEU A 885 49.44 30.91 20.07
N GLU A 886 49.73 32.11 19.59
CA GLU A 886 50.06 33.26 20.44
C GLU A 886 48.91 33.68 21.37
N LEU A 887 47.67 33.58 20.89
CA LEU A 887 46.47 33.85 21.70
C LEU A 887 46.28 32.85 22.86
N ASN A 888 47.00 31.71 22.84
CA ASN A 888 46.97 30.66 23.85
C ASN A 888 45.56 30.20 24.25
N GLY A 889 44.64 30.23 23.27
CA GLY A 889 43.22 29.90 23.44
C GLY A 889 42.91 28.41 23.26
N ARG A 890 41.68 28.12 22.82
CA ARG A 890 41.21 26.76 22.51
C ARG A 890 42.01 26.11 21.40
N TYR A 891 42.41 26.87 20.36
CA TYR A 891 43.27 26.33 19.31
C TYR A 891 44.60 25.79 19.87
N ALA A 892 45.31 26.60 20.67
CA ALA A 892 46.57 26.22 21.29
C ALA A 892 46.42 25.01 22.23
N SER A 893 45.32 24.95 22.99
CA SER A 893 45.00 23.80 23.84
C SER A 893 44.80 22.50 23.03
N MET A 894 44.05 22.56 21.92
CA MET A 894 43.86 21.42 21.02
C MET A 894 45.19 20.99 20.37
N TRP A 895 46.00 21.95 19.92
CA TRP A 895 47.32 21.70 19.36
C TRP A 895 48.24 20.97 20.34
N ASN A 896 48.35 21.48 21.56
CA ASN A 896 49.19 20.87 22.60
C ASN A 896 48.72 19.46 22.99
N ARG A 897 47.40 19.22 23.02
CA ARG A 897 46.84 17.88 23.24
C ARG A 897 47.22 16.92 22.12
N GLN A 898 47.12 17.35 20.86
CA GLN A 898 47.51 16.50 19.72
C GLN A 898 49.02 16.24 19.69
N ALA A 899 49.85 17.26 19.88
CA ALA A 899 51.30 17.09 19.90
C ALA A 899 51.76 16.11 21.01
N LYS A 900 51.14 16.18 22.19
CA LYS A 900 51.39 15.20 23.28
C LYS A 900 50.95 13.79 22.91
N ALA A 901 49.78 13.65 22.27
CA ALA A 901 49.26 12.36 21.84
C ALA A 901 50.11 11.72 20.72
N GLU A 902 50.55 12.51 19.74
CA GLU A 902 51.44 12.06 18.66
C GLU A 902 52.79 11.63 19.20
N LYS A 903 53.40 12.42 20.10
CA LYS A 903 54.66 12.06 20.74
C LYS A 903 54.56 10.77 21.56
N ALA A 904 53.49 10.61 22.33
CA ALA A 904 53.24 9.37 23.07
C ALA A 904 53.04 8.15 22.14
N ALA A 905 52.36 8.33 21.01
CA ALA A 905 52.19 7.27 20.01
C ALA A 905 53.50 6.90 19.31
N GLU A 906 54.35 7.88 19.03
CA GLU A 906 55.68 7.66 18.44
C GLU A 906 56.63 6.96 19.42
N ASP A 907 56.63 7.38 20.68
CA ASP A 907 57.38 6.73 21.77
C ASP A 907 56.92 5.27 21.95
N ALA A 908 55.61 5.01 21.89
CA ALA A 908 55.06 3.65 21.93
C ALA A 908 55.52 2.81 20.73
N ARG A 909 55.46 3.35 19.50
CA ARG A 909 55.94 2.65 18.29
C ARG A 909 57.43 2.33 18.38
N ASN A 910 58.23 3.27 18.86
CA ASN A 910 59.66 3.10 19.06
C ASN A 910 59.95 2.07 20.15
N ALA A 911 59.17 2.04 21.23
CA ALA A 911 59.26 1.01 22.26
C ALA A 911 58.93 -0.39 21.70
N THR A 912 57.86 -0.53 20.90
CA THR A 912 57.55 -1.81 20.23
C THR A 912 58.64 -2.23 19.24
N ARG A 913 59.14 -1.34 18.38
CA ARG A 913 60.26 -1.66 17.45
C ARG A 913 61.53 -2.04 18.20
N LYS A 914 61.80 -1.40 19.33
CA LYS A 914 62.96 -1.70 20.18
C LYS A 914 62.77 -3.04 20.89
N ALA A 915 61.57 -3.33 21.41
CA ALA A 915 61.22 -4.63 21.96
C ALA A 915 61.34 -5.74 20.91
N GLU A 916 60.83 -5.53 19.70
CA GLU A 916 60.91 -6.48 18.58
C GLU A 916 62.36 -6.71 18.11
N LYS A 917 63.17 -5.66 18.03
CA LYS A 917 64.62 -5.78 17.77
C LYS A 917 65.37 -6.50 18.90
N LEU A 918 64.98 -6.28 20.16
CA LEU A 918 65.60 -6.93 21.32
C LEU A 918 65.19 -8.40 21.41
N LEU A 919 63.94 -8.74 21.14
CA LEU A 919 63.46 -10.13 21.01
C LEU A 919 64.20 -10.86 19.88
N ARG A 920 64.36 -10.20 18.72
CA ARG A 920 65.13 -10.73 17.59
C ARG A 920 66.62 -10.89 17.88
N LYS A 921 67.21 -10.04 18.73
CA LYS A 921 68.61 -10.16 19.20
C LYS A 921 68.80 -11.18 20.32
N ALA A 922 67.79 -11.41 21.14
CA ALA A 922 67.85 -12.34 22.26
C ALA A 922 67.66 -13.81 21.82
N ASN A 923 67.38 -14.06 20.53
CA ASN A 923 67.08 -15.39 19.99
C ASN A 923 65.96 -16.12 20.76
N ILE A 924 65.10 -15.34 21.43
CA ILE A 924 63.90 -15.83 22.10
C ILE A 924 62.85 -15.93 20.99
N PRO A 925 62.38 -17.13 20.63
CA PRO A 925 61.24 -17.23 19.73
C PRO A 925 60.08 -16.48 20.38
N PRO A 926 59.29 -15.71 19.61
CA PRO A 926 58.21 -14.94 20.19
C PRO A 926 57.33 -15.89 20.99
N SER A 927 57.25 -15.66 22.30
CA SER A 927 56.32 -16.38 23.17
C SER A 927 54.94 -16.22 22.55
N GLY A 928 54.35 -17.34 22.13
CA GLY A 928 53.08 -17.35 21.42
C GLY A 928 52.03 -16.60 22.22
N ASP A 929 51.49 -15.53 21.64
CA ASP A 929 50.19 -15.05 22.04
C ASP A 929 49.15 -15.91 21.34
N HIS A 930 48.35 -16.58 22.16
CA HIS A 930 47.14 -17.28 21.75
C HIS A 930 46.13 -16.27 21.18
N HIS A 931 46.10 -16.12 19.86
CA HIS A 931 44.93 -15.80 19.02
C HIS A 931 45.45 -15.68 17.57
N ASN A 932 44.99 -16.41 16.56
CA ASN A 932 43.88 -17.33 16.43
C ASN A 932 44.21 -18.28 15.26
N ARG A 933 43.90 -19.57 15.41
CA ARG A 933 44.17 -20.62 14.42
C ARG A 933 43.01 -20.73 13.42
N ASN A 934 43.39 -20.99 12.17
CA ASN A 934 42.68 -21.69 11.09
C ASN A 934 41.99 -20.85 10.01
N GLU A 935 42.59 -20.86 8.82
CA GLU A 935 42.04 -21.49 7.59
C GLU A 935 43.20 -21.60 6.57
N HIS A 936 43.69 -22.82 6.28
CA HIS A 936 43.35 -23.64 5.10
C HIS A 936 43.46 -22.90 3.74
N SER A 937 44.61 -23.00 3.08
CA SER A 937 44.85 -23.96 1.97
C SER A 937 46.06 -23.53 1.13
N ASN A 938 47.01 -24.44 0.96
CA ASN A 938 48.03 -24.39 -0.07
C ASN A 938 47.46 -24.98 -1.37
N ASN A 939 47.88 -24.42 -2.50
CA ASN A 939 48.18 -25.20 -3.70
C ASN A 939 49.51 -24.72 -4.29
N ASP A 940 50.37 -25.71 -4.60
CA ASP A 940 51.49 -25.72 -5.57
C ASP A 940 52.68 -24.76 -5.31
N ASP A 941 53.97 -25.10 -5.48
CA ASP A 941 54.60 -26.09 -6.34
C ASP A 941 56.07 -26.37 -5.91
N SER A 942 56.59 -27.54 -6.30
CA SER A 942 58.00 -27.87 -6.65
C SER A 942 59.14 -28.06 -5.61
N SER A 943 59.69 -29.30 -5.66
CA SER A 943 61.12 -29.69 -5.79
C SER A 943 61.96 -30.19 -4.60
N SER A 944 62.32 -31.48 -4.73
CA SER A 944 63.63 -32.14 -4.51
C SER A 944 64.02 -32.79 -3.17
N SER A 945 64.34 -34.10 -3.28
CA SER A 945 65.29 -34.96 -2.53
C SER A 945 65.03 -35.22 -1.04
N SER A 946 65.21 -36.40 -0.44
CA SER A 946 65.77 -37.71 -0.84
C SER A 946 65.58 -38.70 0.34
N ASP A 947 65.58 -40.00 0.01
CA ASP A 947 65.92 -41.19 0.83
C ASP A 947 65.03 -41.56 2.04
N GLU A 948 64.19 -42.59 1.91
CA GLU A 948 64.48 -44.01 2.24
C GLU A 948 64.70 -44.28 3.74
N SER A 949 63.72 -44.93 4.38
CA SER A 949 63.88 -46.32 4.87
C SER A 949 62.73 -46.81 5.80
N VAL A 950 62.14 -47.93 5.38
CA VAL A 950 61.86 -49.13 6.21
C VAL A 950 60.61 -49.14 7.12
N THR A 951 59.57 -49.81 6.59
CA THR A 951 58.48 -50.58 7.23
C THR A 951 59.00 -51.79 8.05
N PRO A 952 58.21 -52.76 8.64
CA PRO A 952 56.75 -52.95 8.64
C PRO A 952 56.10 -53.48 9.96
N GLY A 953 54.76 -53.48 9.97
CA GLY A 953 53.98 -54.69 10.27
C GLY A 953 53.09 -54.69 11.53
N ARG A 954 51.78 -54.91 11.36
CA ARG A 954 51.15 -56.25 11.34
C ARG A 954 49.62 -56.21 11.17
N HIS A 955 49.14 -57.26 10.51
CA HIS A 955 47.77 -57.68 10.18
C HIS A 955 46.87 -58.09 11.36
N ASN A 956 45.55 -57.97 11.17
CA ASN A 956 44.57 -59.05 10.90
C ASN A 956 43.15 -58.44 10.90
N GLY A 957 42.33 -58.58 9.85
CA GLY A 957 41.44 -59.73 9.56
C GLY A 957 40.04 -59.39 10.11
N GLN A 958 38.87 -59.58 9.49
CA GLN A 958 38.38 -60.41 8.39
C GLN A 958 36.93 -59.89 8.07
N SER A 959 36.55 -59.74 6.80
CA SER A 959 35.42 -60.40 6.08
C SER A 959 34.00 -60.14 6.65
N ASP A 960 32.92 -59.83 5.91
CA ASP A 960 32.48 -60.31 4.60
C ASP A 960 31.40 -59.40 3.95
N SER A 961 31.43 -59.36 2.61
CA SER A 961 30.32 -59.37 1.62
C SER A 961 29.03 -58.56 1.91
N THR A 962 28.53 -57.68 1.04
CA THR A 962 28.04 -57.94 -0.32
C THR A 962 27.63 -56.63 -1.01
N THR A 963 27.92 -56.56 -2.30
CA THR A 963 27.47 -55.64 -3.35
C THR A 963 26.05 -56.02 -3.88
N PRO A 964 25.45 -55.39 -4.92
CA PRO A 964 25.70 -54.09 -5.58
C PRO A 964 24.40 -53.31 -5.96
N VAL A 965 24.60 -52.22 -6.72
CA VAL A 965 23.82 -51.75 -7.89
C VAL A 965 22.92 -50.51 -7.71
N GLU A 966 23.43 -49.44 -8.31
CA GLU A 966 22.81 -48.43 -9.22
C GLU A 966 21.50 -47.72 -8.88
N GLY A 967 21.51 -46.43 -9.20
CA GLY A 967 20.43 -45.86 -10.01
C GLY A 967 19.83 -44.57 -9.48
N PHE A 968 20.22 -43.46 -10.11
CA PHE A 968 19.42 -42.24 -10.33
C PHE A 968 17.90 -42.48 -10.42
N PRO A 969 17.04 -41.49 -10.14
CA PRO A 969 17.15 -40.07 -10.53
C PRO A 969 17.26 -39.05 -9.40
#